data_AF-J3CLK2-F1
#
_entry.id   AF-J3CLK2-F1
#
_cell.length_a   1.000
_cell.length_b   1.000
_cell.length_c   1.000
_cell.angle_alpha   90.00
_cell.angle_beta   90.00
_cell.angle_gamma   90.00
#
_symmetry.space_group_name_H-M   'P 1'
#
loop_
_entity.id
_entity.type
_entity.pdbx_description
1 polymer ?
#
loop_
_entity_poly.entity_id
_entity_poly.type
_entity_poly.pdbx_seq_one_letter_code
_entity_poly.pdbx_strand_id
1 'polypeptide(L)'
;MATSTGTISTSAGPLDVATLVSKLVQAEANTQLTPLTDQATSYNTLISAYGTLKGSLSTYQSAIKALTSASFSSQKATLSNAGTGTGLTTDPLTADINTDTSTKILAQKLQSKGFTAGTIFNAGDSIAIKVGTNAPTFVTLKANATLSGVRDAINAAKAGVTASVVKDGSGERLVLESNTGGTANTIKITANNSLSDLAYDPNSSTPSTVTQLQAPRDASKAASGSYTIGVTQLAQAQKISSAGIAPATKFENGLLAIKTGNGSTTVIKPATNTLAGVRDAINSSDAGVTATIVSDGTNDHLVVSAKDSGATNTIRITGTEDFAAFSFDPSGKYTSPNVTPGQAYASGTLNLKVGDSTVAINPTDVNGSGAIDLNDVMQAINTANAGVTASISNDGTNDHLVLTPAGTSAVSLTGTSDYAGLTGGTMGQLMKAQDAKMSIDGVVVTSASNKVENAVSGVTFNLAKVTTADDKFTLNVANDTSGITTTATSFVTAYNTLAKSIASLTKQTPSTTLGESTNSSPLASESSVQNIMSQLRSTLFGSVTGGNGISSLADIGISFQKDGTLALDNTKLTTASSANFAGIDNLFSSTGGIVTKLNTLMEGILGDGGIIATKTNGLQASLKINTDRQTAVQARLSTLKDTYTNQFNRLNVTLASMQSTQSYLTQQLSSLSSSSS
;
A
#
# COMPACT_ATOMS: atom_id res chain seq x y z
N MET A 1 -15.94 -54.10 -60.40
CA MET A 1 -16.99 -55.14 -60.43
C MET A 1 -16.32 -56.49 -60.21
N ALA A 2 -16.36 -57.04 -59.00
CA ALA A 2 -15.95 -58.41 -58.76
C ALA A 2 -17.13 -59.32 -59.11
N THR A 3 -16.98 -60.13 -60.14
CA THR A 3 -17.97 -61.14 -60.55
C THR A 3 -18.04 -62.21 -59.47
N SER A 4 -19.15 -62.26 -58.74
CA SER A 4 -19.47 -63.34 -57.80
C SER A 4 -19.63 -64.65 -58.58
N THR A 5 -18.71 -65.58 -58.40
CA THR A 5 -18.77 -66.96 -58.93
C THR A 5 -19.30 -67.93 -57.87
N GLY A 6 -20.28 -67.51 -57.08
CA GLY A 6 -20.93 -68.39 -56.11
C GLY A 6 -21.73 -69.47 -56.82
N THR A 7 -21.28 -70.72 -56.75
CA THR A 7 -22.08 -71.89 -57.09
C THR A 7 -23.30 -71.95 -56.17
N ILE A 8 -24.51 -71.95 -56.75
CA ILE A 8 -25.75 -72.17 -55.99
C ILE A 8 -25.74 -73.63 -55.54
N SER A 9 -25.34 -73.87 -54.30
CA SER A 9 -25.51 -75.17 -53.65
C SER A 9 -27.00 -75.42 -53.45
N THR A 10 -27.51 -76.52 -53.99
CA THR A 10 -28.90 -76.97 -53.83
C THR A 10 -29.21 -77.52 -52.43
N SER A 11 -28.31 -77.35 -51.45
CA SER A 11 -28.54 -77.72 -50.04
C SER A 11 -28.54 -76.54 -49.07
N ALA A 12 -28.51 -75.29 -49.56
CA ALA A 12 -28.55 -74.14 -48.67
C ALA A 12 -29.94 -74.04 -48.02
N GLY A 13 -29.99 -74.19 -46.69
CA GLY A 13 -31.14 -73.81 -45.88
C GLY A 13 -31.50 -72.32 -46.05
N PRO A 14 -32.54 -71.83 -45.36
CA PRO A 14 -33.00 -70.43 -45.51
C PRO A 14 -31.82 -69.44 -45.35
N LEU A 15 -31.75 -68.43 -46.23
CA LEU A 15 -30.69 -67.40 -46.18
C LEU A 15 -30.69 -66.76 -44.79
N ASP A 16 -29.51 -66.62 -44.18
CA ASP A 16 -29.32 -65.81 -42.98
C ASP A 16 -29.37 -64.32 -43.34
N VAL A 17 -30.61 -63.84 -43.48
CA VAL A 17 -30.93 -62.45 -43.84
C VAL A 17 -30.34 -61.47 -42.82
N ALA A 18 -30.33 -61.82 -41.53
CA ALA A 18 -29.87 -60.93 -40.47
C ALA A 18 -28.37 -60.64 -40.63
N THR A 19 -27.54 -61.68 -40.82
CA THR A 19 -26.10 -61.52 -40.98
C THR A 19 -25.73 -60.80 -42.29
N LEU A 20 -26.40 -61.12 -43.40
CA LEU A 20 -26.10 -60.50 -44.70
C LEU A 20 -26.46 -59.01 -44.72
N VAL A 21 -27.65 -58.65 -44.24
CA VAL A 21 -28.09 -57.26 -44.15
C VAL A 21 -27.16 -56.47 -43.24
N SER A 22 -26.78 -57.03 -42.08
CA SER A 22 -25.86 -56.38 -41.15
C SER A 22 -24.52 -56.05 -41.81
N LYS A 23 -23.91 -56.99 -42.55
CA LYS A 23 -22.64 -56.77 -43.26
C LYS A 23 -22.76 -55.71 -44.36
N LEU A 24 -23.84 -55.71 -45.13
CA LEU A 24 -24.06 -54.72 -46.19
C LEU A 24 -24.26 -53.31 -45.63
N VAL A 25 -25.08 -53.17 -44.59
CA VAL A 25 -25.31 -51.90 -43.92
C VAL A 25 -24.04 -51.40 -43.23
N GLN A 26 -23.23 -52.29 -42.64
CA GLN A 26 -21.95 -51.93 -42.02
C GLN A 26 -20.93 -51.43 -43.07
N ALA A 27 -20.86 -52.05 -44.24
CA ALA A 27 -19.98 -51.58 -45.33
C ALA A 27 -20.37 -50.16 -45.77
N GLU A 28 -21.67 -49.88 -45.93
CA GLU A 28 -22.18 -48.56 -46.28
C GLU A 28 -22.00 -47.54 -45.14
N ALA A 29 -22.13 -47.98 -43.89
CA ALA A 29 -21.85 -47.15 -42.73
C ALA A 29 -20.38 -46.70 -42.71
N ASN A 30 -19.45 -47.62 -42.98
CA ASN A 30 -18.01 -47.30 -43.00
C ASN A 30 -17.65 -46.31 -44.12
N THR A 31 -18.31 -46.36 -45.28
CA THR A 31 -18.01 -45.42 -46.38
C THR A 31 -18.57 -44.03 -46.13
N GLN A 32 -19.75 -43.92 -45.51
CA GLN A 32 -20.42 -42.63 -45.34
C GLN A 32 -20.14 -41.96 -43.99
N LEU A 33 -20.04 -42.72 -42.90
CA LEU A 33 -19.87 -42.16 -41.56
C LEU A 33 -18.42 -41.91 -41.19
N THR A 34 -17.46 -42.75 -41.63
CA THR A 34 -16.05 -42.57 -41.26
C THR A 34 -15.51 -41.18 -41.61
N PRO A 35 -15.68 -40.64 -42.84
CA PRO A 35 -15.17 -39.31 -43.17
C PRO A 35 -15.81 -38.19 -42.32
N LEU A 36 -17.09 -38.34 -41.95
CA LEU A 36 -17.78 -37.38 -41.09
C LEU A 36 -17.27 -37.47 -39.65
N THR A 37 -17.07 -38.68 -39.13
CA THR A 37 -16.51 -38.92 -37.80
C THR A 37 -15.08 -38.37 -37.69
N ASP A 38 -14.26 -38.56 -38.72
CA ASP A 38 -12.91 -38.03 -38.78
C ASP A 38 -12.90 -36.49 -38.78
N GLN A 39 -13.81 -35.87 -39.56
CA GLN A 39 -14.01 -34.42 -39.55
C GLN A 39 -14.47 -33.90 -38.19
N ALA A 40 -15.46 -34.54 -37.56
CA ALA A 40 -15.93 -34.16 -36.22
C ALA A 40 -14.82 -34.28 -35.17
N THR A 41 -13.99 -35.32 -35.26
CA THR A 41 -12.81 -35.51 -34.41
C THR A 41 -11.82 -34.38 -34.61
N SER A 42 -11.51 -34.04 -35.88
CA SER A 42 -10.63 -32.92 -36.20
C SER A 42 -11.13 -31.57 -35.65
N TYR A 43 -12.42 -31.27 -35.82
CA TYR A 43 -13.02 -30.05 -35.24
C TYR A 43 -12.93 -30.03 -33.71
N ASN A 44 -13.22 -31.14 -33.02
CA ASN A 44 -13.08 -31.23 -31.57
C ASN A 44 -11.63 -31.04 -31.11
N THR A 45 -10.66 -31.62 -31.82
CA THR A 45 -9.23 -31.42 -31.55
C THR A 45 -8.84 -29.96 -31.70
N LEU A 46 -9.28 -29.27 -32.76
CA LEU A 46 -9.03 -27.85 -32.97
C LEU A 46 -9.70 -26.98 -31.89
N ILE A 47 -10.95 -27.25 -31.54
CA ILE A 47 -11.67 -26.52 -30.47
C ILE A 47 -10.90 -26.64 -29.14
N SER A 48 -10.46 -27.85 -28.81
CA SER A 48 -9.68 -28.10 -27.58
C SER A 48 -8.35 -27.36 -27.61
N ALA A 49 -7.65 -27.36 -28.75
CA ALA A 49 -6.39 -26.66 -28.92
C ALA A 49 -6.54 -25.12 -28.83
N TYR A 50 -7.59 -24.55 -29.42
CA TYR A 50 -7.94 -23.14 -29.26
C TYR A 50 -8.35 -22.81 -27.81
N GLY A 51 -9.00 -23.73 -27.10
CA GLY A 51 -9.26 -23.63 -25.66
C GLY A 51 -7.97 -23.53 -24.82
N THR A 52 -7.00 -24.41 -25.09
CA THR A 52 -5.67 -24.37 -24.44
C THR A 52 -4.92 -23.08 -24.75
N LEU A 53 -4.98 -22.63 -26.02
CA LEU A 53 -4.38 -21.36 -26.43
C LEU A 53 -5.02 -20.17 -25.71
N LYS A 54 -6.37 -20.12 -25.64
CA LYS A 54 -7.12 -19.10 -24.91
C LYS A 54 -6.71 -19.06 -23.44
N GLY A 55 -6.65 -20.22 -22.79
CA GLY A 55 -6.20 -20.33 -21.40
C GLY A 55 -4.78 -19.80 -21.20
N SER A 56 -3.85 -20.16 -22.08
CA SER A 56 -2.45 -19.71 -22.03
C SER A 56 -2.32 -18.19 -22.20
N LEU A 57 -3.04 -17.62 -23.17
CA LEU A 57 -3.08 -16.18 -23.41
C LEU A 57 -3.74 -15.42 -22.25
N SER A 58 -4.81 -15.96 -21.67
CA SER A 58 -5.47 -15.37 -20.49
C SER A 58 -4.56 -15.36 -19.27
N THR A 59 -3.83 -16.45 -19.02
CA THR A 59 -2.83 -16.50 -17.94
C THR A 59 -1.74 -15.47 -18.14
N TYR A 60 -1.24 -15.31 -19.38
CA TYR A 60 -0.26 -14.28 -19.71
C TYR A 60 -0.82 -12.87 -19.49
N GLN A 61 -2.05 -12.60 -19.94
CA GLN A 61 -2.72 -11.32 -19.72
C GLN A 61 -2.85 -11.00 -18.23
N SER A 62 -3.29 -11.95 -17.40
CA SER A 62 -3.38 -11.77 -15.95
C SER A 62 -2.02 -11.46 -15.32
N ALA A 63 -0.97 -12.17 -15.75
CA ALA A 63 0.39 -11.92 -15.27
C ALA A 63 0.88 -10.51 -15.65
N ILE A 64 0.58 -10.03 -16.86
CA ILE A 64 0.92 -8.66 -17.28
C ILE A 64 0.12 -7.63 -16.46
N LYS A 65 -1.19 -7.84 -16.26
CA LYS A 65 -2.04 -6.93 -15.46
C LYS A 65 -1.58 -6.80 -14.01
N ALA A 66 -0.98 -7.85 -13.45
CA ALA A 66 -0.43 -7.83 -12.10
C ALA A 66 0.86 -6.99 -11.97
N LEU A 67 1.52 -6.65 -13.08
CA LEU A 67 2.69 -5.76 -13.08
C LEU A 67 2.21 -4.31 -13.02
N THR A 68 2.25 -3.71 -11.83
CA THR A 68 1.78 -2.34 -11.59
C THR A 68 2.94 -1.40 -11.30
N SER A 69 2.74 -0.09 -11.42
CA SER A 69 3.72 0.92 -10.98
C SER A 69 4.10 0.79 -9.49
N ALA A 70 3.19 0.25 -8.65
CA ALA A 70 3.47 -0.03 -7.24
C ALA A 70 4.49 -1.17 -7.03
N SER A 71 4.72 -2.03 -8.04
CA SER A 71 5.78 -3.05 -8.03
C SER A 71 7.19 -2.44 -8.19
N PHE A 72 7.26 -1.14 -8.51
CA PHE A 72 8.48 -0.36 -8.63
C PHE A 72 8.59 0.57 -7.40
N SER A 73 8.87 -0.01 -6.22
CA SER A 73 9.21 0.78 -5.03
C SER A 73 10.48 1.58 -5.29
N SER A 74 10.43 2.90 -5.14
CA SER A 74 11.58 3.73 -5.48
C SER A 74 12.74 3.56 -4.49
N GLN A 75 12.47 3.23 -3.21
CA GLN A 75 13.49 3.13 -2.13
C GLN A 75 13.15 2.15 -1.01
N LYS A 76 14.18 1.61 -0.35
CA LYS A 76 14.15 0.76 0.84
C LYS A 76 14.98 1.39 1.95
N ALA A 77 14.42 1.46 3.16
CA ALA A 77 15.17 1.72 4.39
C ALA A 77 15.67 0.37 4.93
N THR A 78 16.96 0.28 5.24
CA THR A 78 17.52 -0.86 5.97
C THR A 78 18.20 -0.32 7.20
N LEU A 79 17.72 -0.75 8.37
CA LEU A 79 18.35 -0.46 9.64
C LEU A 79 19.30 -1.61 10.00
N SER A 80 20.55 -1.31 10.33
CA SER A 80 21.52 -2.30 10.81
C SER A 80 22.07 -1.86 12.16
N ASN A 81 22.31 -2.81 13.06
CA ASN A 81 23.05 -2.57 14.30
C ASN A 81 24.43 -3.22 14.19
N ALA A 82 25.48 -2.41 14.31
CA ALA A 82 26.87 -2.90 14.38
C ALA A 82 27.40 -2.95 15.84
N GLY A 83 26.51 -2.75 16.83
CA GLY A 83 26.83 -2.75 18.26
C GLY A 83 26.87 -4.14 18.90
N THR A 84 27.38 -4.21 20.12
CA THR A 84 27.51 -5.45 20.92
C THR A 84 26.46 -5.58 22.03
N GLY A 85 25.40 -4.76 21.99
CA GLY A 85 24.36 -4.75 23.01
C GLY A 85 23.72 -6.12 23.22
N THR A 86 23.69 -6.59 24.46
CA THR A 86 23.03 -7.85 24.84
C THR A 86 21.54 -7.58 25.12
N GLY A 87 20.63 -8.40 24.58
CA GLY A 87 19.19 -8.30 24.86
C GLY A 87 18.28 -7.86 23.71
N LEU A 88 18.78 -7.79 22.47
CA LEU A 88 17.98 -7.43 21.29
C LEU A 88 17.22 -8.64 20.72
N THR A 89 16.25 -9.17 21.47
CA THR A 89 15.27 -10.14 20.91
C THR A 89 14.15 -9.45 20.12
N THR A 90 14.07 -8.11 20.22
CA THR A 90 13.16 -7.20 19.52
C THR A 90 13.91 -5.91 19.23
N ASP A 91 13.95 -5.48 17.96
CA ASP A 91 14.66 -4.26 17.56
C ASP A 91 14.12 -3.04 18.34
N PRO A 92 15.00 -2.18 18.90
CA PRO A 92 14.58 -1.07 19.75
C PRO A 92 13.90 0.05 18.97
N LEU A 93 14.08 0.07 17.64
CA LEU A 93 13.37 0.93 16.72
C LEU A 93 13.24 0.26 15.34
N THR A 94 12.23 0.64 14.57
CA THR A 94 12.15 0.36 13.13
C THR A 94 12.16 1.66 12.34
N ALA A 95 12.57 1.59 11.07
CA ALA A 95 12.55 2.71 10.15
C ALA A 95 11.83 2.30 8.87
N ASP A 96 10.66 2.88 8.66
CA ASP A 96 9.83 2.63 7.49
C ASP A 96 9.96 3.80 6.52
N ILE A 97 10.06 3.49 5.22
CA ILE A 97 9.88 4.52 4.19
C ILE A 97 8.42 4.94 4.24
N ASN A 98 8.17 6.25 4.43
CA ASN A 98 6.81 6.80 4.40
C ASN A 98 6.13 6.33 3.11
N THR A 99 4.93 5.78 3.18
CA THR A 99 4.11 5.49 1.99
C THR A 99 3.14 6.63 1.69
N ASP A 100 3.00 7.57 2.61
CA ASP A 100 2.21 8.80 2.45
C ASP A 100 2.88 9.75 1.43
N THR A 101 2.06 10.32 0.55
CA THR A 101 2.45 11.16 -0.58
C THR A 101 2.46 12.65 -0.25
N SER A 102 2.17 13.05 0.99
CA SER A 102 2.05 14.46 1.39
C SER A 102 3.31 15.11 2.00
N THR A 103 4.32 14.35 2.48
CA THR A 103 5.45 14.89 3.27
C THR A 103 6.86 14.84 2.63
N LYS A 104 6.98 14.54 1.33
CA LYS A 104 8.25 14.14 0.68
C LYS A 104 8.76 15.08 -0.43
N ILE A 105 8.30 16.34 -0.47
CA ILE A 105 8.55 17.27 -1.59
C ILE A 105 9.85 18.07 -1.33
N LEU A 106 10.88 17.96 -2.19
CA LEU A 106 12.13 18.74 -2.10
C LEU A 106 12.26 19.77 -3.23
N ALA A 107 12.76 20.95 -2.89
CA ALA A 107 13.04 22.06 -3.80
C ALA A 107 14.38 21.93 -4.54
N GLN A 108 14.46 22.50 -5.74
CA GLN A 108 15.73 22.61 -6.48
C GLN A 108 16.62 23.67 -5.83
N LYS A 109 17.93 23.39 -5.75
CA LYS A 109 18.96 24.32 -5.30
C LYS A 109 20.06 24.46 -6.35
N LEU A 110 20.36 25.69 -6.73
CA LEU A 110 21.37 26.06 -7.71
C LEU A 110 22.46 26.91 -7.05
N GLN A 111 23.68 26.82 -7.55
CA GLN A 111 24.82 27.63 -7.11
C GLN A 111 25.59 28.15 -8.31
N SER A 112 25.93 29.44 -8.30
CA SER A 112 26.76 30.05 -9.34
C SER A 112 28.22 29.59 -9.27
N LYS A 113 29.00 29.93 -10.31
CA LYS A 113 30.46 29.97 -10.16
C LYS A 113 30.89 30.96 -9.08
N GLY A 114 32.16 30.87 -8.68
CA GLY A 114 32.78 31.82 -7.76
C GLY A 114 33.00 33.17 -8.46
N PHE A 115 32.60 34.25 -7.79
CA PHE A 115 32.96 35.60 -8.13
C PHE A 115 34.02 36.10 -7.15
N THR A 116 34.97 36.91 -7.59
CA THR A 116 35.90 37.57 -6.67
C THR A 116 35.11 38.48 -5.73
N ALA A 117 35.45 38.48 -4.44
CA ALA A 117 34.77 39.32 -3.46
C ALA A 117 34.79 40.79 -3.90
N GLY A 118 33.63 41.45 -3.85
CA GLY A 118 33.49 42.85 -4.29
C GLY A 118 33.31 43.05 -5.79
N THR A 119 33.12 41.98 -6.59
CA THR A 119 32.70 42.10 -8.00
C THR A 119 31.45 42.98 -8.11
N ILE A 120 31.47 43.96 -9.02
CA ILE A 120 30.37 44.90 -9.26
C ILE A 120 29.59 44.48 -10.51
N PHE A 121 28.28 44.37 -10.35
CA PHE A 121 27.28 44.21 -11.41
C PHE A 121 26.61 45.55 -11.69
N ASN A 122 26.40 45.89 -12.96
CA ASN A 122 26.05 47.26 -13.36
C ASN A 122 24.55 47.56 -13.22
N ALA A 123 24.23 48.83 -12.98
CA ALA A 123 22.86 49.32 -13.08
C ALA A 123 22.30 49.07 -14.50
N GLY A 124 21.06 48.58 -14.58
CA GLY A 124 20.41 48.22 -15.84
C GLY A 124 20.58 46.75 -16.24
N ASP A 125 21.45 45.99 -15.59
CA ASP A 125 21.53 44.54 -15.81
C ASP A 125 20.31 43.82 -15.23
N SER A 126 19.87 42.76 -15.90
CA SER A 126 18.62 42.08 -15.61
C SER A 126 18.79 40.56 -15.49
N ILE A 127 18.02 39.99 -14.56
CA ILE A 127 17.85 38.55 -14.38
C ILE A 127 16.35 38.23 -14.35
N ALA A 128 15.94 37.22 -15.10
CA ALA A 128 14.59 36.69 -15.14
C ALA A 128 14.59 35.26 -14.58
N ILE A 129 13.78 35.02 -13.55
CA ILE A 129 13.69 33.73 -12.86
C ILE A 129 12.30 33.15 -13.08
N LYS A 130 12.25 31.91 -13.57
CA LYS A 130 11.03 31.13 -13.75
C LYS A 130 11.11 29.86 -12.93
N VAL A 131 10.09 29.59 -12.11
CA VAL A 131 9.97 28.34 -11.33
C VAL A 131 8.80 27.53 -11.87
N GLY A 132 9.08 26.33 -12.39
CA GLY A 132 8.09 25.42 -12.98
C GLY A 132 7.33 26.05 -14.15
N THR A 133 6.00 26.04 -14.06
CA THR A 133 5.11 26.60 -15.10
C THR A 133 4.79 28.08 -14.89
N ASN A 134 5.24 28.69 -13.78
CA ASN A 134 4.93 30.09 -13.45
C ASN A 134 5.50 31.07 -14.48
N ALA A 135 4.91 32.27 -14.55
CA ALA A 135 5.44 33.36 -15.37
C ALA A 135 6.83 33.79 -14.87
N PRO A 136 7.78 34.14 -15.75
CA PRO A 136 9.09 34.64 -15.33
C PRO A 136 8.96 35.95 -14.53
N THR A 137 9.65 36.05 -13.40
CA THR A 137 9.80 37.29 -12.64
C THR A 137 11.08 38.00 -13.06
N PHE A 138 10.97 39.25 -13.49
CA PHE A 138 12.09 40.07 -13.94
C PHE A 138 12.63 40.95 -12.83
N VAL A 139 13.95 40.92 -12.61
CA VAL A 139 14.67 41.73 -11.64
C VAL A 139 15.71 42.54 -12.40
N THR A 140 15.64 43.87 -12.29
CA THR A 140 16.61 44.78 -12.91
C THR A 140 17.32 45.58 -11.83
N LEU A 141 18.65 45.60 -11.87
CA LEU A 141 19.46 46.33 -10.91
C LEU A 141 19.25 47.83 -11.09
N LYS A 142 18.80 48.50 -10.03
CA LYS A 142 18.54 49.95 -10.03
C LYS A 142 19.82 50.79 -9.87
N ALA A 143 20.87 50.19 -9.33
CA ALA A 143 22.18 50.79 -9.12
C ALA A 143 23.25 49.69 -9.24
N ASN A 144 24.51 50.08 -9.34
CA ASN A 144 25.63 49.15 -9.28
C ASN A 144 25.59 48.36 -7.97
N ALA A 145 25.73 47.03 -8.04
CA ALA A 145 25.52 46.14 -6.91
C ALA A 145 26.62 45.08 -6.80
N THR A 146 26.97 44.69 -5.58
CA THR A 146 27.76 43.47 -5.34
C THR A 146 26.86 42.24 -5.43
N LEU A 147 27.42 41.03 -5.35
CA LEU A 147 26.62 39.79 -5.33
C LEU A 147 25.60 39.76 -4.17
N SER A 148 25.90 40.42 -3.05
CA SER A 148 24.95 40.62 -1.95
C SER A 148 23.78 41.52 -2.37
N GLY A 149 24.03 42.58 -3.14
CA GLY A 149 22.97 43.42 -3.70
C GLY A 149 22.12 42.68 -4.75
N VAL A 150 22.72 41.79 -5.55
CA VAL A 150 21.99 40.90 -6.48
C VAL A 150 21.06 39.95 -5.70
N ARG A 151 21.55 39.31 -4.63
CA ARG A 151 20.74 38.50 -3.71
C ARG A 151 19.55 39.28 -3.17
N ASP A 152 19.79 40.49 -2.65
CA ASP A 152 18.76 41.31 -2.03
C ASP A 152 17.68 41.73 -3.04
N ALA A 153 18.08 42.05 -4.27
CA ALA A 153 17.16 42.36 -5.36
C ALA A 153 16.27 41.15 -5.74
N ILE A 154 16.84 39.94 -5.79
CA ILE A 154 16.08 38.71 -6.08
C ILE A 154 15.08 38.40 -4.97
N ASN A 155 15.50 38.49 -3.70
CA ASN A 155 14.64 38.23 -2.56
C ASN A 155 13.50 39.26 -2.45
N ALA A 156 13.78 40.55 -2.69
CA ALA A 156 12.78 41.59 -2.70
C ALA A 156 11.72 41.40 -3.81
N ALA A 157 12.12 40.85 -4.96
CA ALA A 157 11.22 40.59 -6.08
C ALA A 157 10.27 39.40 -5.87
N LYS A 158 10.47 38.58 -4.84
CA LYS A 158 9.66 37.38 -4.55
C LYS A 158 9.52 36.43 -5.75
N ALA A 159 10.61 36.21 -6.47
CA ALA A 159 10.64 35.50 -7.75
C ALA A 159 10.41 33.96 -7.67
N GLY A 160 9.74 33.47 -6.63
CA GLY A 160 9.53 32.03 -6.39
C GLY A 160 10.76 31.28 -5.87
N VAL A 161 11.85 31.99 -5.60
CA VAL A 161 13.10 31.44 -5.05
C VAL A 161 13.56 32.27 -3.84
N THR A 162 14.40 31.67 -3.00
CA THR A 162 15.17 32.34 -1.96
C THR A 162 16.64 32.36 -2.38
N ALA A 163 17.25 33.55 -2.36
CA ALA A 163 18.64 33.79 -2.69
C ALA A 163 19.50 33.96 -1.44
N SER A 164 20.70 33.39 -1.47
CA SER A 164 21.73 33.57 -0.43
C SER A 164 23.12 33.70 -1.07
N VAL A 165 24.07 34.28 -0.35
CA VAL A 165 25.47 34.36 -0.79
C VAL A 165 26.33 33.53 0.15
N VAL A 166 27.05 32.57 -0.41
CA VAL A 166 28.05 31.76 0.29
C VAL A 166 29.42 32.27 -0.06
N LYS A 167 30.26 32.47 0.96
CA LYS A 167 31.69 32.75 0.76
C LYS A 167 32.44 31.46 1.00
N ASP A 168 33.13 30.98 -0.03
CA ASP A 168 34.13 29.93 0.14
C ASP A 168 35.52 30.52 -0.08
N GLY A 169 36.58 29.79 0.30
CA GLY A 169 37.96 30.26 0.11
C GLY A 169 38.35 30.54 -1.35
N SER A 170 37.45 30.32 -2.32
CA SER A 170 37.62 30.58 -3.76
C SER A 170 36.79 31.75 -4.29
N GLY A 171 35.93 32.38 -3.49
CA GLY A 171 35.13 33.55 -3.87
C GLY A 171 33.72 33.61 -3.24
N GLU A 172 32.89 34.53 -3.73
CA GLU A 172 31.47 34.67 -3.38
C GLU A 172 30.60 33.95 -4.42
N ARG A 173 29.63 33.17 -3.96
CA ARG A 173 28.70 32.41 -4.81
C ARG A 173 27.27 32.73 -4.46
N LEU A 174 26.43 32.90 -5.48
CA LEU A 174 25.00 33.05 -5.31
C LEU A 174 24.36 31.67 -5.29
N VAL A 175 23.58 31.39 -4.26
CA VAL A 175 22.81 30.15 -4.11
C VAL A 175 21.33 30.50 -4.17
N LEU A 176 20.60 29.82 -5.05
CA LEU A 176 19.17 30.00 -5.26
C LEU A 176 18.44 28.69 -4.92
N GLU A 177 17.43 28.78 -4.07
CA GLU A 177 16.59 27.64 -3.68
C GLU A 177 15.13 27.93 -4.03
N SER A 178 14.44 26.98 -4.67
CA SER A 178 13.01 27.16 -4.98
C SER A 178 12.17 27.20 -3.71
N ASN A 179 11.18 28.09 -3.65
CA ASN A 179 10.24 28.14 -2.52
C ASN A 179 9.18 27.02 -2.59
N THR A 180 9.15 26.25 -3.69
CA THR A 180 8.24 25.12 -3.90
C THR A 180 9.02 23.93 -4.43
N GLY A 181 8.88 22.77 -3.79
CA GLY A 181 9.52 21.54 -4.25
C GLY A 181 8.66 20.71 -5.20
N GLY A 182 9.19 19.59 -5.67
CA GLY A 182 8.53 18.74 -6.66
C GLY A 182 9.17 18.87 -8.04
N THR A 183 9.23 17.78 -8.80
CA THR A 183 9.97 17.72 -10.08
C THR A 183 9.44 18.71 -11.12
N ALA A 184 8.18 19.14 -10.99
CA ALA A 184 7.57 20.19 -11.82
C ALA A 184 8.11 21.61 -11.53
N ASN A 185 8.75 21.85 -10.37
CA ASN A 185 9.15 23.17 -9.90
C ASN A 185 10.64 23.45 -10.10
N THR A 186 11.13 23.24 -11.33
CA THR A 186 12.51 23.57 -11.72
C THR A 186 12.71 25.08 -11.92
N ILE A 187 13.87 25.60 -11.57
CA ILE A 187 14.33 26.97 -11.75
C ILE A 187 14.97 27.10 -13.13
N LYS A 188 14.51 28.07 -13.92
CA LYS A 188 15.17 28.55 -15.14
C LYS A 188 15.55 30.02 -14.93
N ILE A 189 16.79 30.36 -15.26
CA ILE A 189 17.37 31.70 -15.13
C ILE A 189 17.80 32.18 -16.50
N THR A 190 17.31 33.35 -16.89
CA THR A 190 17.83 34.10 -18.05
C THR A 190 18.45 35.38 -17.54
N ALA A 191 19.69 35.66 -17.91
CA ALA A 191 20.43 36.83 -17.44
C ALA A 191 21.20 37.48 -18.60
N ASN A 192 21.48 38.77 -18.51
CA ASN A 192 22.22 39.53 -19.54
C ASN A 192 23.46 40.23 -18.96
N ASN A 193 24.28 40.78 -19.87
CA ASN A 193 25.42 41.65 -19.54
C ASN A 193 26.34 41.04 -18.46
N SER A 194 26.63 41.78 -17.37
CA SER A 194 27.53 41.28 -16.32
C SER A 194 26.93 40.14 -15.48
N LEU A 195 25.63 39.87 -15.61
CA LEU A 195 24.94 38.75 -14.95
C LEU A 195 24.86 37.48 -15.82
N SER A 196 25.39 37.49 -17.06
CA SER A 196 25.24 36.37 -18.01
C SER A 196 25.70 35.02 -17.44
N ASP A 197 26.71 35.03 -16.57
CA ASP A 197 27.26 33.84 -15.91
C ASP A 197 26.31 33.20 -14.87
N LEU A 198 25.16 33.82 -14.59
CA LEU A 198 24.09 33.27 -13.76
C LEU A 198 22.99 32.57 -14.57
N ALA A 199 23.06 32.59 -15.91
CA ALA A 199 22.07 31.94 -16.75
C ALA A 199 22.08 30.42 -16.55
N TYR A 200 20.89 29.82 -16.49
CA TYR A 200 20.69 28.39 -16.30
C TYR A 200 19.37 27.96 -16.94
N ASP A 201 19.41 26.98 -17.83
CA ASP A 201 18.20 26.38 -18.41
C ASP A 201 18.24 24.87 -18.16
N PRO A 202 17.30 24.31 -17.37
CA PRO A 202 17.27 22.88 -17.06
C PRO A 202 17.04 21.99 -18.30
N ASN A 203 16.60 22.56 -19.43
CA ASN A 203 16.33 21.83 -20.67
C ASN A 203 17.39 22.08 -21.77
N SER A 204 18.45 22.84 -21.47
CA SER A 204 19.49 23.13 -22.47
C SER A 204 20.63 22.12 -22.41
N SER A 205 21.14 21.73 -23.58
CA SER A 205 22.35 20.91 -23.72
C SER A 205 23.66 21.72 -23.67
N THR A 206 23.57 23.06 -23.56
CA THR A 206 24.74 23.94 -23.46
C THR A 206 25.34 23.89 -22.05
N PRO A 207 26.67 23.78 -21.89
CA PRO A 207 27.32 23.85 -20.59
C PRO A 207 26.98 25.15 -19.85
N SER A 208 26.59 25.03 -18.59
CA SER A 208 26.23 26.14 -17.69
C SER A 208 27.33 26.36 -16.64
N THR A 209 27.59 27.62 -16.28
CA THR A 209 28.46 28.02 -15.16
C THR A 209 27.78 27.91 -13.79
N VAL A 210 26.47 27.69 -13.79
CA VAL A 210 25.65 27.39 -12.60
C VAL A 210 25.57 25.87 -12.42
N THR A 211 25.90 25.42 -11.21
CA THR A 211 25.85 24.02 -10.80
C THR A 211 24.59 23.76 -9.97
N GLN A 212 23.90 22.67 -10.25
CA GLN A 212 22.80 22.21 -9.41
C GLN A 212 23.33 21.47 -8.19
N LEU A 213 23.13 22.04 -6.99
CA LEU A 213 23.49 21.40 -5.72
C LEU A 213 22.46 20.35 -5.30
N GLN A 214 21.18 20.59 -5.58
CA GLN A 214 20.07 19.70 -5.23
C GLN A 214 19.03 19.70 -6.36
N ALA A 215 18.69 18.52 -6.88
CA ALA A 215 17.58 18.35 -7.83
C ALA A 215 16.22 18.46 -7.12
N PRO A 216 15.18 19.03 -7.75
CA PRO A 216 13.84 18.99 -7.19
C PRO A 216 13.32 17.55 -7.18
N ARG A 217 12.57 17.16 -6.13
CA ARG A 217 11.98 15.82 -6.02
C ARG A 217 10.53 15.88 -5.58
N ASP A 218 9.71 15.06 -6.23
CA ASP A 218 8.34 14.81 -5.79
C ASP A 218 8.31 13.93 -4.55
N ALA A 219 7.13 13.87 -3.96
CA ALA A 219 6.81 13.19 -2.72
C ALA A 219 6.98 11.65 -2.72
N SER A 220 7.92 11.10 -3.47
CA SER A 220 8.16 9.67 -3.57
C SER A 220 9.61 9.28 -3.27
N LYS A 221 10.53 10.24 -3.02
CA LYS A 221 11.97 9.91 -3.00
C LYS A 221 12.70 10.51 -1.79
N ALA A 222 12.92 9.69 -0.76
CA ALA A 222 13.88 9.99 0.32
C ALA A 222 15.29 10.28 -0.25
N ALA A 223 16.13 11.01 0.46
CA ALA A 223 17.51 11.21 0.03
C ALA A 223 18.32 9.94 0.39
N SER A 224 18.96 9.32 -0.60
CA SER A 224 19.87 8.20 -0.34
C SER A 224 21.01 8.67 0.56
N GLY A 225 21.27 7.93 1.64
CA GLY A 225 22.21 8.35 2.68
C GLY A 225 22.25 7.35 3.82
N SER A 226 23.36 7.38 4.57
CA SER A 226 23.58 6.57 5.76
C SER A 226 23.57 7.50 6.97
N TYR A 227 22.74 7.19 7.98
CA TYR A 227 22.57 8.00 9.18
C TYR A 227 22.78 7.15 10.43
N THR A 228 23.53 7.66 11.39
CA THR A 228 23.67 7.06 12.73
C THR A 228 22.50 7.47 13.60
N ILE A 229 21.90 6.50 14.30
CA ILE A 229 20.66 6.68 15.04
C ILE A 229 20.86 6.29 16.52
N GLY A 230 20.39 7.13 17.43
CA GLY A 230 20.29 6.81 18.86
C GLY A 230 18.96 7.28 19.44
N VAL A 231 18.36 6.50 20.34
CA VAL A 231 17.11 6.85 21.05
C VAL A 231 17.44 7.07 22.52
N THR A 232 17.29 8.29 23.01
CA THR A 232 17.65 8.65 24.39
C THR A 232 16.45 8.73 25.32
N GLN A 233 15.25 8.92 24.77
CA GLN A 233 14.02 9.04 25.56
C GLN A 233 12.80 8.61 24.73
N LEU A 234 11.85 7.93 25.35
CA LEU A 234 10.53 7.66 24.76
C LEU A 234 9.51 8.71 25.20
N ALA A 235 8.54 8.98 24.31
CA ALA A 235 7.37 9.76 24.64
C ALA A 235 6.50 8.98 25.63
N GLN A 236 5.97 9.66 26.65
CA GLN A 236 5.06 9.08 27.64
C GLN A 236 3.82 9.96 27.77
N ALA A 237 2.67 9.30 27.96
CA ALA A 237 1.40 9.94 28.29
C ALA A 237 1.32 10.20 29.79
N GLN A 238 0.71 11.32 30.20
CA GLN A 238 0.52 11.59 31.62
C GLN A 238 -0.47 10.60 32.24
N LYS A 239 -0.18 10.17 33.47
CA LYS A 239 -1.09 9.36 34.28
C LYS A 239 -1.20 9.94 35.68
N ILE A 240 -2.43 10.08 36.15
CA ILE A 240 -2.75 10.60 37.49
C ILE A 240 -3.69 9.64 38.23
N SER A 241 -3.71 9.69 39.56
CA SER A 241 -4.54 8.86 40.41
C SER A 241 -5.17 9.66 41.54
N SER A 242 -6.43 9.39 41.86
CA SER A 242 -7.07 9.97 43.04
C SER A 242 -6.44 9.41 44.32
N ALA A 243 -6.71 10.08 45.44
CA ALA A 243 -6.62 9.45 46.75
C ALA A 243 -7.54 8.22 46.83
N GLY A 244 -7.35 7.39 47.84
CA GLY A 244 -8.23 6.23 48.08
C GLY A 244 -9.64 6.70 48.42
N ILE A 245 -10.63 6.18 47.69
CA ILE A 245 -12.04 6.45 47.89
C ILE A 245 -12.67 5.21 48.50
N ALA A 246 -13.33 5.37 49.65
CA ALA A 246 -13.96 4.25 50.34
C ALA A 246 -15.06 3.61 49.45
N PRO A 247 -15.22 2.28 49.48
CA PRO A 247 -16.31 1.61 48.77
C PRO A 247 -17.67 2.22 49.13
N ALA A 248 -18.55 2.36 48.12
CA ALA A 248 -19.88 2.97 48.23
C ALA A 248 -19.94 4.50 48.45
N THR A 249 -18.82 5.23 48.41
CA THR A 249 -18.82 6.71 48.37
C THR A 249 -19.69 7.22 47.22
N LYS A 250 -20.48 8.26 47.50
CA LYS A 250 -21.43 8.88 46.57
C LYS A 250 -20.98 10.28 46.14
N PHE A 251 -21.26 10.62 44.87
CA PHE A 251 -20.97 11.92 44.25
C PHE A 251 -22.27 12.50 43.69
N GLU A 252 -23.02 13.23 44.52
CA GLU A 252 -24.37 13.68 44.22
C GLU A 252 -24.39 15.09 43.59
N ASN A 253 -23.44 15.94 43.99
CA ASN A 253 -23.40 17.35 43.61
C ASN A 253 -22.07 17.74 42.92
N GLY A 254 -22.14 18.76 42.07
CA GLY A 254 -21.00 19.33 41.35
C GLY A 254 -20.81 18.86 39.91
N LEU A 255 -19.71 19.30 39.31
CA LEU A 255 -19.31 19.01 37.94
C LEU A 255 -17.82 18.68 37.87
N LEU A 256 -17.43 17.91 36.86
CA LEU A 256 -16.04 17.69 36.47
C LEU A 256 -15.74 18.43 35.18
N ALA A 257 -14.60 19.10 35.11
CA ALA A 257 -14.08 19.71 33.90
C ALA A 257 -12.69 19.14 33.62
N ILE A 258 -12.48 18.56 32.44
CA ILE A 258 -11.20 17.95 32.04
C ILE A 258 -10.68 18.69 30.81
N LYS A 259 -9.39 19.05 30.85
CA LYS A 259 -8.65 19.59 29.72
C LYS A 259 -7.37 18.80 29.53
N THR A 260 -7.08 18.42 28.28
CA THR A 260 -5.81 17.80 27.89
C THR A 260 -5.01 18.74 27.00
N GLY A 261 -3.76 18.98 27.37
CA GLY A 261 -2.83 19.91 26.71
C GLY A 261 -3.47 21.26 26.38
N ASN A 262 -3.41 21.63 25.11
CA ASN A 262 -4.01 22.86 24.59
C ASN A 262 -5.44 22.67 24.07
N GLY A 263 -6.04 21.50 24.28
CA GLY A 263 -7.40 21.17 23.86
C GLY A 263 -8.49 21.98 24.59
N SER A 264 -9.72 21.81 24.15
CA SER A 264 -10.89 22.43 24.80
C SER A 264 -11.22 21.76 26.13
N THR A 265 -11.71 22.53 27.09
CA THR A 265 -12.21 21.99 28.35
C THR A 265 -13.54 21.27 28.13
N THR A 266 -13.61 20.00 28.51
CA THR A 266 -14.83 19.19 28.48
C THR A 266 -15.45 19.14 29.86
N VAL A 267 -16.71 19.59 29.98
CA VAL A 267 -17.48 19.51 31.23
C VAL A 267 -18.30 18.23 31.22
N ILE A 268 -18.23 17.48 32.31
CA ILE A 268 -18.76 16.13 32.48
C ILE A 268 -19.64 16.12 33.72
N LYS A 269 -20.84 15.56 33.56
CA LYS A 269 -21.75 15.24 34.67
C LYS A 269 -22.03 13.74 34.64
N PRO A 270 -21.60 12.97 35.66
CA PRO A 270 -21.87 11.54 35.72
C PRO A 270 -23.36 11.21 35.76
N ALA A 271 -23.75 10.15 35.04
CA ALA A 271 -25.15 9.68 35.00
C ALA A 271 -25.55 8.93 36.29
N THR A 272 -24.57 8.40 37.02
CA THR A 272 -24.78 7.81 38.34
C THR A 272 -23.81 8.44 39.34
N ASN A 273 -24.26 8.54 40.59
CA ASN A 273 -23.51 9.10 41.71
C ASN A 273 -22.42 8.17 42.28
N THR A 274 -21.92 7.22 41.48
CA THR A 274 -20.91 6.25 41.92
C THR A 274 -19.56 6.52 41.26
N LEU A 275 -18.47 6.04 41.87
CA LEU A 275 -17.14 6.13 41.25
C LEU A 275 -17.09 5.46 39.86
N ALA A 276 -17.82 4.35 39.68
CA ALA A 276 -18.01 3.72 38.38
C ALA A 276 -18.73 4.64 37.39
N GLY A 277 -19.77 5.34 37.83
CA GLY A 277 -20.43 6.39 37.05
C GLY A 277 -19.50 7.52 36.63
N VAL A 278 -18.59 7.95 37.52
CA VAL A 278 -17.56 8.96 37.20
C VAL A 278 -16.62 8.45 36.10
N ARG A 279 -16.08 7.24 36.26
CA ARG A 279 -15.22 6.59 35.26
C ARG A 279 -15.93 6.50 33.90
N ASP A 280 -17.16 6.00 33.89
CA ASP A 280 -17.91 5.76 32.65
C ASP A 280 -18.25 7.07 31.94
N ALA A 281 -18.56 8.13 32.69
CA ALA A 281 -18.78 9.46 32.14
C ALA A 281 -17.51 10.06 31.54
N ILE A 282 -16.34 9.85 32.17
CA ILE A 282 -15.05 10.26 31.61
C ILE A 282 -14.75 9.50 30.31
N ASN A 283 -14.91 8.18 30.31
CA ASN A 283 -14.63 7.34 29.13
C ASN A 283 -15.60 7.58 27.97
N SER A 284 -16.83 8.00 28.26
CA SER A 284 -17.82 8.37 27.25
C SER A 284 -17.65 9.81 26.75
N SER A 285 -16.78 10.60 27.38
CA SER A 285 -16.46 11.97 26.97
C SER A 285 -15.34 11.99 25.93
N ASP A 286 -15.28 13.05 25.12
CA ASP A 286 -14.15 13.31 24.22
C ASP A 286 -13.04 14.16 24.86
N ALA A 287 -12.86 14.04 26.18
CA ALA A 287 -11.93 14.86 26.96
C ALA A 287 -10.44 14.49 26.76
N GLY A 288 -10.09 13.68 25.76
CA GLY A 288 -8.70 13.28 25.48
C GLY A 288 -8.05 12.35 26.51
N VAL A 289 -8.82 11.76 27.43
CA VAL A 289 -8.33 10.85 28.48
C VAL A 289 -9.07 9.51 28.51
N THR A 290 -8.50 8.53 29.20
CA THR A 290 -9.17 7.29 29.63
C THR A 290 -9.11 7.17 31.14
N ALA A 291 -10.16 6.65 31.75
CA ALA A 291 -10.30 6.45 33.18
C ALA A 291 -10.50 4.97 33.52
N THR A 292 -9.86 4.53 34.59
CA THR A 292 -9.95 3.17 35.14
C THR A 292 -10.06 3.25 36.66
N ILE A 293 -10.71 2.27 37.28
CA ILE A 293 -10.72 2.14 38.74
C ILE A 293 -9.73 1.03 39.13
N VAL A 294 -8.83 1.32 40.05
CA VAL A 294 -7.87 0.37 40.62
C VAL A 294 -8.13 0.27 42.11
N SER A 295 -8.38 -0.93 42.62
CA SER A 295 -8.58 -1.17 44.05
C SER A 295 -7.25 -1.52 44.72
N ASP A 296 -6.96 -0.92 45.87
CA ASP A 296 -5.79 -1.26 46.71
C ASP A 296 -6.11 -2.37 47.74
N GLY A 297 -7.32 -2.91 47.70
CA GLY A 297 -7.85 -3.91 48.64
C GLY A 297 -8.65 -3.31 49.80
N THR A 298 -8.53 -2.01 50.05
CA THR A 298 -9.27 -1.26 51.09
C THR A 298 -10.12 -0.13 50.49
N ASN A 299 -9.56 0.60 49.52
CA ASN A 299 -10.14 1.73 48.82
C ASN A 299 -10.01 1.57 47.31
N ASP A 300 -10.81 2.34 46.58
CA ASP A 300 -10.75 2.45 45.12
C ASP A 300 -10.08 3.75 44.69
N HIS A 301 -9.27 3.67 43.63
CA HIS A 301 -8.58 4.81 43.03
C HIS A 301 -9.07 5.02 41.60
N LEU A 302 -9.47 6.25 41.28
CA LEU A 302 -9.69 6.66 39.91
C LEU A 302 -8.34 7.00 39.28
N VAL A 303 -7.90 6.19 38.31
CA VAL A 303 -6.69 6.42 37.53
C VAL A 303 -7.10 6.99 36.18
N VAL A 304 -6.57 8.16 35.84
CA VAL A 304 -6.83 8.84 34.56
C VAL A 304 -5.54 8.93 33.76
N SER A 305 -5.57 8.52 32.49
CA SER A 305 -4.44 8.53 31.57
C SER A 305 -4.76 9.37 30.34
N ALA A 306 -3.81 10.18 29.86
CA ALA A 306 -3.95 10.88 28.60
C ALA A 306 -3.95 9.86 27.44
N LYS A 307 -4.75 10.10 26.39
CA LYS A 307 -4.76 9.26 25.19
C LYS A 307 -3.45 9.41 24.39
N ASP A 308 -2.92 10.62 24.35
CA ASP A 308 -1.71 10.95 23.60
C ASP A 308 -0.48 11.15 24.52
N SER A 309 0.69 10.74 24.02
CA SER A 309 1.98 11.01 24.67
C SER A 309 2.50 12.41 24.33
N GLY A 310 3.55 12.87 25.01
CA GLY A 310 4.23 14.12 24.70
C GLY A 310 4.09 15.16 25.81
N ALA A 311 5.10 16.02 25.96
CA ALA A 311 5.25 16.96 27.07
C ALA A 311 4.10 17.97 27.15
N THR A 312 3.45 18.28 26.02
CA THR A 312 2.32 19.21 25.96
C THR A 312 0.99 18.57 26.33
N ASN A 313 0.88 17.23 26.32
CA ASN A 313 -0.38 16.51 26.52
C ASN A 313 -0.63 16.25 28.01
N THR A 314 -0.60 17.32 28.79
CA THR A 314 -0.88 17.28 30.23
C THR A 314 -2.37 17.27 30.52
N ILE A 315 -2.79 16.58 31.58
CA ILE A 315 -4.16 16.52 32.08
C ILE A 315 -4.33 17.63 33.10
N ARG A 316 -5.42 18.39 33.01
CA ARG A 316 -5.94 19.23 34.09
C ARG A 316 -7.37 18.81 34.36
N ILE A 317 -7.68 18.52 35.63
CA ILE A 317 -9.03 18.23 36.10
C ILE A 317 -9.45 19.30 37.09
N THR A 318 -10.66 19.82 36.96
CA THR A 318 -11.26 20.73 37.93
C THR A 318 -12.60 20.13 38.34
N GLY A 319 -12.71 19.73 39.59
CA GLY A 319 -13.96 19.24 40.17
C GLY A 319 -14.53 20.25 41.15
N THR A 320 -15.85 20.35 41.21
CA THR A 320 -16.56 21.15 42.23
C THR A 320 -17.30 20.25 43.20
N GLU A 321 -17.54 20.73 44.42
CA GLU A 321 -18.29 20.01 45.46
C GLU A 321 -17.76 18.58 45.66
N ASP A 322 -18.59 17.54 45.54
CA ASP A 322 -18.19 16.15 45.75
C ASP A 322 -17.06 15.72 44.79
N PHE A 323 -16.98 16.35 43.61
CA PHE A 323 -15.96 16.08 42.62
C PHE A 323 -14.63 16.79 42.88
N ALA A 324 -14.54 17.69 43.86
CA ALA A 324 -13.31 18.41 44.18
C ALA A 324 -12.14 17.46 44.52
N ALA A 325 -12.45 16.25 45.02
CA ALA A 325 -11.50 15.17 45.29
C ALA A 325 -10.74 14.65 44.05
N PHE A 326 -11.22 14.95 42.84
CA PHE A 326 -10.59 14.59 41.57
C PHE A 326 -9.85 15.75 40.89
N SER A 327 -9.80 16.93 41.52
CA SER A 327 -9.11 18.07 40.93
C SER A 327 -7.64 17.73 40.70
N PHE A 328 -7.03 18.25 39.65
CA PHE A 328 -5.61 18.09 39.36
C PHE A 328 -5.14 19.24 38.49
N ASP A 329 -4.07 19.91 38.91
CA ASP A 329 -3.39 20.90 38.10
C ASP A 329 -1.97 20.40 37.78
N PRO A 330 -1.55 20.37 36.50
CA PRO A 330 -0.21 19.91 36.12
C PRO A 330 0.92 20.81 36.66
N SER A 331 0.63 22.03 37.11
CA SER A 331 1.57 22.89 37.85
C SER A 331 1.78 22.44 39.32
N GLY A 332 0.96 21.53 39.82
CA GLY A 332 0.96 21.10 41.23
C GLY A 332 0.22 22.04 42.19
N LYS A 333 -0.36 23.14 41.67
CA LYS A 333 -1.10 24.12 42.46
C LYS A 333 -2.39 23.52 43.06
N TYR A 334 -2.60 23.76 44.34
CA TYR A 334 -3.87 23.48 45.03
C TYR A 334 -4.66 24.79 45.23
N THR A 335 -5.99 24.71 45.16
CA THR A 335 -6.91 25.81 45.48
C THR A 335 -8.07 25.22 46.26
N SER A 336 -8.34 25.78 47.44
CA SER A 336 -9.41 25.29 48.30
C SER A 336 -10.79 25.50 47.67
N PRO A 337 -11.80 24.73 48.11
CA PRO A 337 -13.21 25.08 47.90
C PRO A 337 -13.54 26.50 48.42
N ASN A 338 -14.73 26.97 48.10
CA ASN A 338 -15.22 28.31 48.48
C ASN A 338 -15.20 28.48 50.00
N VAL A 339 -14.49 29.50 50.48
CA VAL A 339 -14.50 29.93 51.87
C VAL A 339 -15.25 31.26 51.96
N THR A 340 -16.31 31.33 52.76
CA THR A 340 -16.99 32.61 53.01
C THR A 340 -15.99 33.60 53.64
N PRO A 341 -15.96 34.88 53.20
CA PRO A 341 -15.05 35.85 53.81
C PRO A 341 -15.28 35.98 55.32
N GLY A 342 -14.22 35.91 56.12
CA GLY A 342 -14.28 36.01 57.59
C GLY A 342 -14.69 34.73 58.33
N GLN A 343 -14.66 33.56 57.69
CA GLN A 343 -14.87 32.28 58.38
C GLN A 343 -13.81 32.03 59.46
N ALA A 344 -14.27 31.58 60.63
CA ALA A 344 -13.42 31.26 61.78
C ALA A 344 -13.16 29.74 61.90
N TYR A 345 -11.95 29.37 62.31
CA TYR A 345 -11.48 27.99 62.45
C TYR A 345 -11.08 27.68 63.89
N ALA A 346 -12.05 27.36 64.76
CA ALA A 346 -11.83 27.22 66.20
C ALA A 346 -11.35 25.82 66.63
N SER A 347 -11.63 24.79 65.84
CA SER A 347 -11.40 23.39 66.20
C SER A 347 -11.05 22.50 65.01
N GLY A 348 -10.33 21.41 65.29
CA GLY A 348 -9.94 20.40 64.30
C GLY A 348 -8.43 20.33 64.04
N THR A 349 -8.05 19.48 63.10
CA THR A 349 -6.66 19.25 62.68
C THR A 349 -6.50 19.68 61.23
N LEU A 350 -5.34 20.25 60.88
CA LEU A 350 -4.99 20.56 59.49
C LEU A 350 -3.62 19.94 59.17
N ASN A 351 -3.56 19.18 58.08
CA ASN A 351 -2.32 18.59 57.58
C ASN A 351 -2.13 18.94 56.12
N LEU A 352 -0.91 19.37 55.78
CA LEU A 352 -0.45 19.63 54.44
C LEU A 352 0.42 18.48 53.97
N LYS A 353 0.10 17.89 52.81
CA LYS A 353 0.93 16.87 52.16
C LYS A 353 1.48 17.40 50.83
N VAL A 354 2.79 17.31 50.67
CA VAL A 354 3.53 17.72 49.47
C VAL A 354 4.37 16.54 48.99
N GLY A 355 4.01 15.96 47.84
CA GLY A 355 4.53 14.63 47.46
C GLY A 355 4.16 13.60 48.52
N ASP A 356 5.15 12.91 49.10
CA ASP A 356 4.94 11.91 50.16
C ASP A 356 5.08 12.46 51.58
N SER A 357 5.58 13.69 51.74
CA SER A 357 5.78 14.31 53.04
C SER A 357 4.50 14.94 53.56
N THR A 358 4.15 14.68 54.83
CA THR A 358 2.99 15.26 55.50
C THR A 358 3.45 16.11 56.69
N VAL A 359 2.94 17.33 56.80
CA VAL A 359 3.26 18.30 57.85
C VAL A 359 1.96 18.72 58.53
N ALA A 360 1.91 18.65 59.87
CA ALA A 360 0.80 19.21 60.64
C ALA A 360 0.91 20.74 60.67
N ILE A 361 -0.19 21.42 60.38
CA ILE A 361 -0.30 22.87 60.39
C ILE A 361 -1.17 23.24 61.58
N ASN A 362 -0.64 24.10 62.46
CA ASN A 362 -1.32 24.57 63.66
C ASN A 362 -1.50 26.09 63.58
N PRO A 363 -2.57 26.59 62.94
CA PRO A 363 -2.85 28.01 62.87
C PRO A 363 -3.10 28.61 64.27
N THR A 364 -2.68 29.86 64.46
CA THR A 364 -2.95 30.67 65.64
C THR A 364 -3.36 32.06 65.17
N ASP A 365 -4.20 32.77 65.93
CA ASP A 365 -4.54 34.18 65.64
C ASP A 365 -3.28 35.05 65.73
N VAL A 366 -2.70 35.37 64.57
CA VAL A 366 -1.48 36.19 64.47
C VAL A 366 -1.80 37.61 64.03
N ASN A 367 -3.02 37.87 63.55
CA ASN A 367 -3.45 39.18 63.09
C ASN A 367 -4.25 39.98 64.16
N GLY A 368 -4.55 39.37 65.30
CA GLY A 368 -5.24 40.00 66.43
C GLY A 368 -6.73 40.21 66.18
N SER A 369 -7.35 39.43 65.30
CA SER A 369 -8.76 39.54 64.93
C SER A 369 -9.72 38.95 65.98
N GLY A 370 -9.19 38.19 66.94
CA GLY A 370 -9.97 37.54 68.01
C GLY A 370 -10.49 36.15 67.64
N ALA A 371 -10.19 35.65 66.44
CA ALA A 371 -10.46 34.30 65.98
C ALA A 371 -9.40 33.87 64.95
N ILE A 372 -9.22 32.57 64.74
CA ILE A 372 -8.35 32.07 63.66
C ILE A 372 -9.12 32.20 62.35
N ASP A 373 -8.63 33.02 61.41
CA ASP A 373 -9.23 33.21 60.09
C ASP A 373 -8.37 32.59 58.96
N LEU A 374 -8.81 32.72 57.69
CA LEU A 374 -8.08 32.15 56.56
C LEU A 374 -6.68 32.77 56.35
N ASN A 375 -6.47 34.03 56.75
CA ASN A 375 -5.15 34.67 56.70
C ASN A 375 -4.19 34.04 57.71
N ASP A 376 -4.70 33.67 58.90
CA ASP A 376 -3.91 32.95 59.90
C ASP A 376 -3.53 31.55 59.40
N VAL A 377 -4.47 30.84 58.74
CA VAL A 377 -4.19 29.55 58.11
C VAL A 377 -3.11 29.67 57.02
N MET A 378 -3.24 30.66 56.14
CA MET A 378 -2.25 30.95 55.10
C MET A 378 -0.86 31.24 55.71
N GLN A 379 -0.80 32.07 56.75
CA GLN A 379 0.46 32.40 57.43
C GLN A 379 1.09 31.19 58.12
N ALA A 380 0.29 30.35 58.77
CA ALA A 380 0.77 29.13 59.41
C ALA A 380 1.39 28.16 58.39
N ILE A 381 0.79 28.03 57.21
CA ILE A 381 1.34 27.20 56.12
C ILE A 381 2.67 27.77 55.61
N ASN A 382 2.73 29.08 55.36
CA ASN A 382 3.97 29.73 54.92
C ASN A 382 5.08 29.63 55.96
N THR A 383 4.74 29.74 57.24
CA THR A 383 5.68 29.62 58.37
C THR A 383 6.21 28.20 58.52
N ALA A 384 5.39 27.19 58.24
CA ALA A 384 5.80 25.79 58.27
C ALA A 384 6.88 25.45 57.23
N ASN A 385 7.07 26.30 56.20
CA ASN A 385 8.07 26.16 55.14
C ASN A 385 8.11 24.75 54.52
N ALA A 386 6.94 24.14 54.34
CA ALA A 386 6.80 22.76 53.88
C ALA A 386 6.98 22.58 52.36
N GLY A 387 7.66 23.52 51.68
CA GLY A 387 7.87 23.48 50.23
C GLY A 387 6.71 24.01 49.37
N VAL A 388 5.77 24.73 49.97
CA VAL A 388 4.68 25.44 49.28
C VAL A 388 4.63 26.90 49.73
N THR A 389 4.15 27.77 48.85
CA THR A 389 3.74 29.14 49.18
C THR A 389 2.21 29.19 49.18
N ALA A 390 1.63 29.55 50.33
CA ALA A 390 0.22 29.82 50.51
C ALA A 390 -0.11 31.29 50.20
N SER A 391 -1.23 31.51 49.55
CA SER A 391 -1.81 32.83 49.25
C SER A 391 -3.34 32.74 49.33
N ILE A 392 -4.01 33.88 49.46
CA ILE A 392 -5.48 33.95 49.35
C ILE A 392 -5.85 34.64 48.05
N SER A 393 -6.81 34.07 47.33
CA SER A 393 -7.46 34.72 46.19
C SER A 393 -8.95 34.88 46.47
N ASN A 394 -9.51 36.04 46.14
CA ASN A 394 -10.95 36.30 46.23
C ASN A 394 -11.56 36.27 44.81
N ASP A 395 -12.64 35.53 44.62
CA ASP A 395 -13.34 35.41 43.32
C ASP A 395 -14.44 36.46 43.09
N GLY A 396 -14.53 37.44 43.99
CA GLY A 396 -15.58 38.46 44.07
C GLY A 396 -16.69 38.13 45.06
N THR A 397 -16.81 36.87 45.50
CA THR A 397 -17.85 36.41 46.47
C THR A 397 -17.25 35.63 47.63
N ASN A 398 -16.25 34.78 47.36
CA ASN A 398 -15.61 33.89 48.32
C ASN A 398 -14.08 34.03 48.27
N ASP A 399 -13.44 33.70 49.39
CA ASP A 399 -12.00 33.54 49.48
C ASP A 399 -11.61 32.08 49.15
N HIS A 400 -10.40 31.92 48.62
CA HIS A 400 -9.78 30.64 48.35
C HIS A 400 -8.34 30.63 48.86
N LEU A 401 -7.98 29.58 49.60
CA LEU A 401 -6.61 29.28 49.94
C LEU A 401 -5.93 28.62 48.74
N VAL A 402 -4.90 29.27 48.23
CA VAL A 402 -4.12 28.83 47.08
C VAL A 402 -2.74 28.41 47.55
N LEU A 403 -2.38 27.14 47.34
CA LEU A 403 -1.05 26.62 47.61
C LEU A 403 -0.28 26.38 46.32
N THR A 404 0.86 27.04 46.18
CA THR A 404 1.76 26.88 45.03
C THR A 404 3.00 26.13 45.48
N PRO A 405 3.23 24.89 45.03
CA PRO A 405 4.46 24.18 45.35
C PRO A 405 5.68 24.85 44.71
N ALA A 406 6.84 24.76 45.37
CA ALA A 406 8.12 25.21 44.82
C ALA A 406 8.62 24.35 43.62
N GLY A 407 7.95 23.23 43.34
CA GLY A 407 8.22 22.32 42.23
C GLY A 407 6.93 21.64 41.74
N THR A 408 7.03 20.51 41.03
CA THR A 408 5.84 19.84 40.43
C THR A 408 5.22 18.76 41.32
N SER A 409 5.50 18.78 42.62
CA SER A 409 4.96 17.78 43.55
C SER A 409 3.49 18.06 43.82
N ALA A 410 2.66 17.01 43.84
CA ALA A 410 1.24 17.16 44.17
C ALA A 410 1.07 17.71 45.58
N VAL A 411 0.10 18.60 45.75
CA VAL A 411 -0.22 19.25 47.02
C VAL A 411 -1.63 18.86 47.43
N SER A 412 -1.80 18.44 48.68
CA SER A 412 -3.12 18.19 49.26
C SER A 412 -3.20 18.71 50.68
N LEU A 413 -4.39 19.15 51.06
CA LEU A 413 -4.73 19.54 52.42
C LEU A 413 -5.79 18.58 52.95
N THR A 414 -5.58 18.10 54.16
CA THR A 414 -6.56 17.31 54.90
C THR A 414 -6.90 18.02 56.19
N GLY A 415 -8.18 18.34 56.38
CA GLY A 415 -8.71 19.03 57.54
C GLY A 415 -9.81 18.24 58.23
N THR A 416 -9.98 18.41 59.54
CA THR A 416 -11.14 17.90 60.29
C THR A 416 -11.90 19.03 60.97
N SER A 417 -13.15 18.80 61.37
CA SER A 417 -14.01 19.81 62.02
C SER A 417 -14.11 21.09 61.19
N ASP A 418 -13.73 22.26 61.73
CA ASP A 418 -13.87 23.54 61.03
C ASP A 418 -12.96 23.61 59.79
N TYR A 419 -11.83 22.88 59.82
CA TYR A 419 -10.91 22.78 58.67
C TYR A 419 -11.39 21.82 57.58
N ALA A 420 -12.48 21.07 57.80
CA ALA A 420 -12.99 20.11 56.81
C ALA A 420 -13.29 20.80 55.47
N GLY A 421 -13.80 22.04 55.48
CA GLY A 421 -14.07 22.84 54.28
C GLY A 421 -12.83 23.28 53.50
N LEU A 422 -11.63 23.18 54.10
CA LEU A 422 -10.35 23.42 53.41
C LEU A 422 -9.75 22.14 52.83
N THR A 423 -10.36 20.98 53.11
CA THR A 423 -9.91 19.69 52.62
C THR A 423 -10.09 19.60 51.12
N GLY A 424 -9.05 19.13 50.47
CA GLY A 424 -9.04 18.88 49.05
C GLY A 424 -7.66 18.40 48.63
N GLY A 425 -7.62 17.55 47.63
CA GLY A 425 -6.37 17.02 47.11
C GLY A 425 -6.35 17.16 45.62
N THR A 426 -5.22 17.63 45.09
CA THR A 426 -4.94 17.36 43.69
C THR A 426 -4.65 15.87 43.54
N MET A 427 -5.16 15.21 42.49
CA MET A 427 -4.76 13.84 42.16
C MET A 427 -3.22 13.72 42.13
N GLY A 428 -2.69 12.56 42.51
CA GLY A 428 -1.26 12.29 42.46
C GLY A 428 -0.81 11.97 41.03
N GLN A 429 0.39 12.41 40.64
CA GLN A 429 0.97 12.08 39.34
C GLN A 429 1.73 10.76 39.39
N LEU A 430 1.27 9.76 38.65
CA LEU A 430 1.90 8.44 38.51
C LEU A 430 2.93 8.40 37.36
N MET A 431 2.71 9.17 36.29
CA MET A 431 3.60 9.23 35.13
C MET A 431 3.56 10.64 34.53
N LYS A 432 4.73 11.19 34.16
CA LYS A 432 4.83 12.52 33.56
C LYS A 432 4.61 12.46 32.05
N ALA A 433 3.92 13.45 31.52
CA ALA A 433 3.94 13.74 30.09
C ALA A 433 5.36 14.13 29.67
N GLN A 434 5.90 13.47 28.65
CA GLN A 434 7.21 13.81 28.09
C GLN A 434 7.30 13.42 26.61
N ASP A 435 8.13 14.13 25.86
CA ASP A 435 8.41 13.87 24.44
C ASP A 435 9.41 12.73 24.26
N ALA A 436 9.40 12.09 23.11
CA ALA A 436 10.48 11.25 22.64
C ALA A 436 11.68 12.12 22.25
N LYS A 437 12.90 11.60 22.46
CA LYS A 437 14.15 12.21 22.02
C LYS A 437 15.00 11.16 21.33
N MET A 438 15.44 11.50 20.12
CA MET A 438 16.39 10.70 19.35
C MET A 438 17.51 11.59 18.80
N SER A 439 18.59 10.97 18.34
CA SER A 439 19.72 11.60 17.69
C SER A 439 19.88 11.00 16.29
N ILE A 440 20.08 11.87 15.29
CA ILE A 440 20.36 11.51 13.90
C ILE A 440 21.66 12.22 13.52
N ASP A 441 22.74 11.46 13.34
CA ASP A 441 24.09 12.01 13.12
C ASP A 441 24.52 13.05 14.16
N GLY A 442 24.12 12.85 15.42
CA GLY A 442 24.41 13.75 16.53
C GLY A 442 23.41 14.91 16.69
N VAL A 443 22.46 15.08 15.77
CA VAL A 443 21.41 16.11 15.85
C VAL A 443 20.24 15.57 16.67
N VAL A 444 19.87 16.28 17.74
CA VAL A 444 18.73 15.91 18.59
C VAL A 444 17.42 16.25 17.90
N VAL A 445 16.54 15.25 17.77
CA VAL A 445 15.17 15.36 17.29
C VAL A 445 14.21 15.03 18.43
N THR A 446 13.20 15.87 18.62
CA THR A 446 12.15 15.70 19.62
C THR A 446 10.79 15.47 18.97
N SER A 447 9.96 14.62 19.56
CA SER A 447 8.61 14.30 19.05
C SER A 447 7.64 14.06 20.18
N ALA A 448 6.40 14.54 20.06
CA ALA A 448 5.34 14.23 21.02
C ALA A 448 4.95 12.73 21.00
N SER A 449 5.29 11.99 19.94
CA SER A 449 4.96 10.58 19.75
C SER A 449 6.22 9.71 19.58
N ASN A 450 6.08 8.44 19.94
CA ASN A 450 7.06 7.39 19.61
C ASN A 450 7.03 6.99 18.12
N LYS A 451 6.08 7.51 17.35
CA LYS A 451 6.11 7.53 15.88
C LYS A 451 6.70 8.87 15.43
N VAL A 452 7.98 8.88 15.09
CA VAL A 452 8.72 10.08 14.69
C VAL A 452 8.72 10.17 13.17
N GLU A 453 7.90 11.07 12.63
CA GLU A 453 7.77 11.28 11.19
C GLU A 453 8.69 12.40 10.71
N ASN A 454 9.22 12.25 9.49
CA ASN A 454 9.97 13.30 8.78
C ASN A 454 11.24 13.81 9.48
N ALA A 455 11.75 13.09 10.48
CA ALA A 455 13.06 13.36 11.07
C ALA A 455 14.20 13.11 10.07
N VAL A 456 14.02 12.12 9.19
CA VAL A 456 14.68 12.03 7.88
C VAL A 456 13.59 12.12 6.83
N SER A 457 13.80 12.95 5.79
CA SER A 457 12.81 13.16 4.73
C SER A 457 12.36 11.83 4.12
N GLY A 458 11.05 11.53 4.24
CA GLY A 458 10.46 10.31 3.71
C GLY A 458 10.66 9.05 4.55
N VAL A 459 11.10 9.18 5.81
CA VAL A 459 11.24 8.07 6.77
C VAL A 459 10.38 8.35 8.01
N THR A 460 9.69 7.32 8.49
CA THR A 460 9.09 7.27 9.83
C THR A 460 9.93 6.33 10.69
N PHE A 461 10.31 6.80 11.88
CA PHE A 461 10.88 5.95 12.91
C PHE A 461 9.80 5.53 13.91
N ASN A 462 9.74 4.25 14.26
CA ASN A 462 8.90 3.75 15.34
C ASN A 462 9.81 3.37 16.51
N LEU A 463 9.71 4.09 17.63
CA LEU A 463 10.57 3.93 18.79
C LEU A 463 9.91 3.00 19.81
N ALA A 464 10.62 1.94 20.20
CA ALA A 464 10.11 0.97 21.17
C ALA A 464 10.91 0.96 22.48
N LYS A 465 12.23 1.25 22.41
CA LYS A 465 13.14 1.26 23.56
C LYS A 465 14.19 2.35 23.41
N VAL A 466 14.79 2.75 24.53
CA VAL A 466 16.00 3.58 24.52
C VAL A 466 17.21 2.74 24.11
N THR A 467 18.13 3.35 23.36
CA THR A 467 19.41 2.74 22.97
C THR A 467 20.50 3.07 23.98
N THR A 468 21.50 2.21 24.07
CA THR A 468 22.70 2.40 24.88
C THR A 468 23.87 2.93 24.05
N ALA A 469 24.96 3.33 24.70
CA ALA A 469 26.18 3.77 24.00
C ALA A 469 26.87 2.65 23.20
N ASP A 470 26.57 1.38 23.53
CA ASP A 470 27.11 0.20 22.83
C ASP A 470 26.31 -0.17 21.58
N ASP A 471 25.12 0.42 21.41
CA ASP A 471 24.30 0.28 20.21
C ASP A 471 24.80 1.20 19.09
N LYS A 472 24.90 0.67 17.87
CA LYS A 472 25.36 1.42 16.69
C LYS A 472 24.39 1.22 15.55
N PHE A 473 23.20 1.81 15.69
CA PHE A 473 22.19 1.76 14.64
C PHE A 473 22.57 2.68 13.49
N THR A 474 22.56 2.11 12.28
CA THR A 474 22.77 2.82 11.03
C THR A 474 21.54 2.63 10.15
N LEU A 475 20.89 3.71 9.77
CA LEU A 475 19.85 3.72 8.76
C LEU A 475 20.48 3.93 7.39
N ASN A 476 20.34 2.94 6.50
CA ASN A 476 20.70 3.06 5.09
C ASN A 476 19.44 3.22 4.24
N VAL A 477 19.35 4.32 3.50
CA VAL A 477 18.27 4.58 2.55
C VAL A 477 18.81 4.43 1.13
N ALA A 478 18.30 3.47 0.38
CA ALA A 478 18.75 3.17 -0.99
C ALA A 478 17.58 2.92 -1.94
N ASN A 479 17.82 2.95 -3.26
CA ASN A 479 16.81 2.56 -4.24
C ASN A 479 16.44 1.08 -4.07
N ASP A 480 15.15 0.76 -4.10
CA ASP A 480 14.69 -0.63 -4.01
C ASP A 480 14.61 -1.27 -5.39
N THR A 481 15.72 -1.87 -5.82
CA THR A 481 15.77 -2.58 -7.11
C THR A 481 15.16 -3.98 -7.04
N SER A 482 14.74 -4.45 -5.86
CA SER A 482 14.22 -5.83 -5.70
C SER A 482 12.85 -6.00 -6.34
N GLY A 483 12.01 -4.96 -6.30
CA GLY A 483 10.73 -4.90 -7.01
C GLY A 483 10.90 -5.01 -8.52
N ILE A 484 11.89 -4.29 -9.10
CA ILE A 484 12.21 -4.37 -10.53
C ILE A 484 12.64 -5.78 -10.93
N THR A 485 13.56 -6.40 -10.19
CA THR A 485 14.06 -7.74 -10.50
C THR A 485 12.94 -8.78 -10.45
N THR A 486 12.07 -8.71 -9.44
CA THR A 486 10.90 -9.61 -9.30
C THR A 486 9.92 -9.43 -10.45
N THR A 487 9.64 -8.18 -10.81
CA THR A 487 8.72 -7.82 -11.91
C THR A 487 9.26 -8.29 -13.25
N ALA A 488 10.53 -8.00 -13.56
CA ALA A 488 11.17 -8.42 -14.81
C ALA A 488 11.23 -9.94 -14.94
N THR A 489 11.57 -10.65 -13.85
CA THR A 489 11.60 -12.12 -13.81
C THR A 489 10.21 -12.71 -14.06
N SER A 490 9.19 -12.18 -13.39
CA SER A 490 7.79 -12.59 -13.57
C SER A 490 7.30 -12.36 -15.01
N PHE A 491 7.62 -11.19 -15.57
CA PHE A 491 7.29 -10.85 -16.96
C PHE A 491 7.90 -11.85 -17.96
N VAL A 492 9.20 -12.11 -17.84
CA VAL A 492 9.93 -13.07 -18.70
C VAL A 492 9.36 -14.48 -18.53
N THR A 493 9.07 -14.90 -17.31
CA THR A 493 8.49 -16.23 -17.02
C THR A 493 7.11 -16.38 -17.63
N ALA A 494 6.25 -15.37 -17.50
CA ALA A 494 4.90 -15.39 -18.06
C ALA A 494 4.92 -15.50 -19.59
N TYR A 495 5.76 -14.69 -20.26
CA TYR A 495 5.91 -14.78 -21.72
C TYR A 495 6.49 -16.14 -22.14
N ASN A 496 7.50 -16.65 -21.43
CA ASN A 496 8.13 -17.93 -21.77
C ASN A 496 7.17 -19.11 -21.63
N THR A 497 6.26 -19.05 -20.65
CA THR A 497 5.19 -20.04 -20.50
C THR A 497 4.25 -20.02 -21.70
N LEU A 498 3.82 -18.83 -22.12
CA LEU A 498 3.00 -18.67 -23.32
C LEU A 498 3.70 -19.16 -24.58
N ALA A 499 4.95 -18.74 -24.79
CA ALA A 499 5.75 -19.11 -25.96
C ALA A 499 5.94 -20.63 -26.07
N LYS A 500 6.19 -21.32 -24.94
CA LYS A 500 6.28 -22.78 -24.89
C LYS A 500 4.95 -23.46 -25.20
N SER A 501 3.85 -22.95 -24.64
CA SER A 501 2.50 -23.48 -24.93
C SER A 501 2.16 -23.37 -26.42
N ILE A 502 2.42 -22.20 -27.03
CA ILE A 502 2.19 -22.00 -28.46
C ILE A 502 3.11 -22.89 -29.30
N ALA A 503 4.40 -22.97 -28.97
CA ALA A 503 5.33 -23.85 -29.67
C ALA A 503 4.85 -25.32 -29.64
N SER A 504 4.32 -25.78 -28.50
CA SER A 504 3.72 -27.12 -28.36
C SER A 504 2.48 -27.29 -29.25
N LEU A 505 1.61 -26.27 -29.34
CA LEU A 505 0.39 -26.34 -30.16
C LEU A 505 0.65 -26.21 -31.66
N THR A 506 1.76 -25.59 -32.07
CA THR A 506 2.06 -25.30 -33.48
C THR A 506 3.22 -26.13 -34.06
N LYS A 507 3.80 -27.06 -33.28
CA LYS A 507 4.94 -27.85 -33.75
C LYS A 507 4.54 -28.73 -34.94
N GLN A 508 5.24 -28.57 -36.06
CA GLN A 508 5.20 -29.50 -37.18
C GLN A 508 6.25 -30.59 -36.97
N THR A 509 5.83 -31.85 -37.09
CA THR A 509 6.75 -33.00 -37.09
C THR A 509 6.65 -33.68 -38.46
N PRO A 510 7.65 -33.49 -39.35
CA PRO A 510 7.68 -34.16 -40.63
C PRO A 510 7.65 -35.68 -40.46
N SER A 511 6.93 -36.38 -41.32
CA SER A 511 6.98 -37.85 -41.35
C SER A 511 8.37 -38.30 -41.80
N THR A 512 8.92 -39.33 -41.15
CA THR A 512 10.16 -39.98 -41.57
C THR A 512 9.95 -41.01 -42.68
N THR A 513 8.69 -41.32 -43.02
CA THR A 513 8.31 -42.32 -44.01
C THR A 513 7.56 -41.65 -45.17
N LEU A 514 8.01 -41.90 -46.40
CA LEU A 514 7.37 -41.37 -47.60
C LEU A 514 5.96 -41.95 -47.75
N GLY A 515 4.94 -41.09 -47.80
CA GLY A 515 3.54 -41.48 -47.95
C GLY A 515 2.74 -41.61 -46.65
N GLU A 516 3.37 -41.41 -45.48
CA GLU A 516 2.65 -41.37 -44.19
C GLU A 516 2.27 -39.94 -43.78
N SER A 517 1.14 -39.82 -43.06
CA SER A 517 0.65 -38.54 -42.53
C SER A 517 1.61 -37.97 -41.49
N THR A 518 1.86 -36.67 -41.55
CA THR A 518 2.67 -35.96 -40.54
C THR A 518 1.97 -35.94 -39.18
N ASN A 519 2.68 -36.30 -38.10
CA ASN A 519 2.21 -36.07 -36.72
C ASN A 519 2.44 -34.60 -36.33
N SER A 520 1.65 -33.72 -36.94
CA SER A 520 1.66 -32.28 -36.66
C SER A 520 0.71 -31.94 -35.52
N SER A 521 1.10 -30.97 -34.70
CA SER A 521 0.28 -30.49 -33.58
C SER A 521 -1.00 -29.82 -34.11
N PRO A 522 -2.09 -29.77 -33.32
CA PRO A 522 -3.40 -29.33 -33.81
C PRO A 522 -3.43 -27.96 -34.51
N LEU A 523 -2.57 -27.01 -34.11
CA LEU A 523 -2.53 -25.66 -34.68
C LEU A 523 -1.34 -25.42 -35.59
N ALA A 524 -0.65 -26.47 -36.04
CA ALA A 524 0.61 -26.36 -36.79
C ALA A 524 0.46 -25.70 -38.17
N SER A 525 -0.74 -25.66 -38.73
CA SER A 525 -1.06 -24.99 -40.00
C SER A 525 -1.90 -23.73 -39.82
N GLU A 526 -2.14 -23.28 -38.59
CA GLU A 526 -2.97 -22.11 -38.31
C GLU A 526 -2.16 -20.81 -38.41
N SER A 527 -2.33 -20.08 -39.51
CA SER A 527 -1.68 -18.78 -39.75
C SER A 527 -2.10 -17.69 -38.75
N SER A 528 -3.30 -17.78 -38.19
CA SER A 528 -3.81 -16.89 -37.13
C SER A 528 -2.91 -16.89 -35.90
N VAL A 529 -2.45 -18.07 -35.47
CA VAL A 529 -1.59 -18.21 -34.29
C VAL A 529 -0.22 -17.58 -34.52
N GLN A 530 0.33 -17.75 -35.72
CA GLN A 530 1.60 -17.12 -36.11
C GLN A 530 1.49 -15.59 -36.17
N ASN A 531 0.37 -15.07 -36.69
CA ASN A 531 0.11 -13.64 -36.72
C ASN A 531 0.00 -13.03 -35.31
N ILE A 532 -0.71 -13.71 -34.40
CA ILE A 532 -0.79 -13.32 -32.98
C ILE A 532 0.60 -13.22 -32.37
N MET A 533 1.45 -14.24 -32.59
CA MET A 533 2.82 -14.22 -32.07
C MET A 533 3.67 -13.11 -32.66
N SER A 534 3.54 -12.85 -33.96
CA SER A 534 4.24 -11.73 -34.61
C SER A 534 3.83 -10.38 -34.01
N GLN A 535 2.53 -10.16 -33.80
CA GLN A 535 2.00 -8.94 -33.18
C GLN A 535 2.47 -8.79 -31.73
N LEU A 536 2.43 -9.87 -30.93
CA LEU A 536 2.96 -9.85 -29.57
C LEU A 536 4.43 -9.45 -29.56
N ARG A 537 5.27 -10.10 -30.37
CA ARG A 537 6.71 -9.82 -30.43
C ARG A 537 7.00 -8.40 -30.88
N SER A 538 6.29 -7.90 -31.89
CA SER A 538 6.43 -6.52 -32.37
C SER A 538 6.01 -5.50 -31.31
N THR A 539 4.99 -5.82 -30.50
CA THR A 539 4.53 -4.93 -29.42
C THR A 539 5.50 -4.94 -28.24
N LEU A 540 6.06 -6.11 -27.89
CA LEU A 540 7.02 -6.30 -26.80
C LEU A 540 8.32 -5.48 -27.00
N PHE A 541 8.84 -5.44 -28.23
CA PHE A 541 10.09 -4.72 -28.56
C PHE A 541 9.85 -3.42 -29.31
N GLY A 542 8.62 -2.93 -29.34
CA GLY A 542 8.31 -1.59 -29.81
C GLY A 542 8.97 -0.54 -28.91
N SER A 543 9.48 0.53 -29.50
CA SER A 543 10.09 1.62 -28.73
C SER A 543 9.07 2.33 -27.82
N VAL A 544 9.53 2.75 -26.65
CA VAL A 544 8.80 3.57 -25.68
C VAL A 544 9.54 4.90 -25.52
N THR A 545 8.81 5.99 -25.67
CA THR A 545 9.35 7.36 -25.53
C THR A 545 9.32 7.82 -24.06
N GLY A 546 10.19 8.75 -23.70
CA GLY A 546 10.18 9.39 -22.37
C GLY A 546 10.99 8.68 -21.28
N GLY A 547 11.71 7.60 -21.59
CA GLY A 547 12.46 6.83 -20.60
C GLY A 547 13.91 7.28 -20.35
N ASN A 548 14.27 8.52 -20.71
CA ASN A 548 15.60 9.11 -20.45
C ASN A 548 16.78 8.20 -20.85
N GLY A 549 16.78 7.68 -22.09
CA GLY A 549 17.81 6.76 -22.59
C GLY A 549 17.45 5.27 -22.48
N ILE A 550 16.37 4.92 -21.77
CA ILE A 550 15.76 3.58 -21.82
C ILE A 550 14.54 3.66 -22.73
N SER A 551 14.55 2.92 -23.83
CA SER A 551 13.51 2.97 -24.87
C SER A 551 12.97 1.60 -25.25
N SER A 552 13.62 0.52 -24.82
CA SER A 552 13.24 -0.86 -25.15
C SER A 552 13.61 -1.83 -24.03
N LEU A 553 13.04 -3.04 -24.08
CA LEU A 553 13.40 -4.14 -23.17
C LEU A 553 14.88 -4.54 -23.27
N ALA A 554 15.49 -4.36 -24.45
CA ALA A 554 16.90 -4.69 -24.66
C ALA A 554 17.82 -3.77 -23.83
N ASP A 555 17.43 -2.50 -23.62
CA ASP A 555 18.19 -1.52 -22.84
C ASP A 555 18.32 -1.91 -21.36
N ILE A 556 17.37 -2.74 -20.87
CA ILE A 556 17.35 -3.26 -19.50
C ILE A 556 17.74 -4.75 -19.42
N GLY A 557 18.27 -5.32 -20.52
CA GLY A 557 18.77 -6.69 -20.54
C GLY A 557 17.74 -7.79 -20.80
N ILE A 558 16.54 -7.46 -21.30
CA ILE A 558 15.54 -8.45 -21.72
C ILE A 558 15.58 -8.58 -23.25
N SER A 559 15.85 -9.78 -23.76
CA SER A 559 16.03 -10.03 -25.21
C SER A 559 15.44 -11.36 -25.66
N PHE A 560 15.10 -11.48 -26.95
CA PHE A 560 14.68 -12.75 -27.54
C PHE A 560 15.84 -13.73 -27.73
N GLN A 561 15.53 -15.01 -27.53
CA GLN A 561 16.36 -16.15 -27.87
C GLN A 561 15.94 -16.74 -29.22
N LYS A 562 16.79 -17.61 -29.79
CA LYS A 562 16.55 -18.25 -31.10
C LYS A 562 15.27 -19.10 -31.13
N ASP A 563 14.85 -19.64 -30.00
CA ASP A 563 13.62 -20.43 -29.85
C ASP A 563 12.36 -19.57 -29.68
N GLY A 564 12.50 -18.23 -29.66
CA GLY A 564 11.41 -17.28 -29.50
C GLY A 564 11.00 -17.02 -28.04
N THR A 565 11.71 -17.58 -27.06
CA THR A 565 11.60 -17.23 -25.63
C THR A 565 12.39 -15.95 -25.31
N LEU A 566 12.17 -15.37 -24.13
CA LEU A 566 12.93 -14.25 -23.58
C LEU A 566 13.99 -14.73 -22.61
N ALA A 567 15.14 -14.06 -22.63
CA ALA A 567 16.17 -14.13 -21.61
C ALA A 567 16.26 -12.81 -20.82
N LEU A 568 16.68 -12.90 -19.56
CA LEU A 568 16.95 -11.77 -18.69
C LEU A 568 18.44 -11.76 -18.28
N ASP A 569 19.13 -10.69 -18.62
CA ASP A 569 20.47 -10.36 -18.12
C ASP A 569 20.33 -9.56 -16.80
N ASN A 570 20.44 -10.27 -15.67
CA ASN A 570 20.31 -9.67 -14.34
C ASN A 570 21.37 -8.59 -14.06
N THR A 571 22.55 -8.68 -14.67
CA THR A 571 23.62 -7.69 -14.50
C THR A 571 23.21 -6.38 -15.16
N LYS A 572 22.79 -6.43 -16.43
CA LYS A 572 22.27 -5.25 -17.14
C LYS A 572 21.05 -4.65 -16.47
N LEU A 573 20.11 -5.48 -16.01
CA LEU A 573 18.94 -5.00 -15.29
C LEU A 573 19.34 -4.25 -14.01
N THR A 574 20.26 -4.81 -13.21
CA THR A 574 20.73 -4.18 -11.97
C THR A 574 21.45 -2.87 -12.23
N THR A 575 22.30 -2.81 -13.26
CA THR A 575 22.98 -1.58 -13.68
C THR A 575 21.99 -0.51 -14.14
N ALA A 576 21.04 -0.87 -15.02
CA ALA A 576 20.01 0.05 -15.50
C ALA A 576 19.10 0.55 -14.37
N SER A 577 18.73 -0.34 -13.43
CA SER A 577 17.87 -0.01 -12.29
C SER A 577 18.53 0.97 -11.32
N SER A 578 19.84 0.84 -11.14
CA SER A 578 20.62 1.75 -10.29
C SER A 578 20.85 3.11 -10.96
N ALA A 579 21.04 3.13 -12.28
CA ALA A 579 21.36 4.34 -13.03
C ALA A 579 20.12 5.17 -13.43
N ASN A 580 19.02 4.53 -13.85
CA ASN A 580 17.84 5.20 -14.39
C ASN A 580 16.54 4.45 -14.07
N PHE A 581 16.21 4.37 -12.78
CA PHE A 581 14.97 3.77 -12.28
C PHE A 581 13.70 4.32 -12.97
N ALA A 582 13.62 5.65 -13.14
CA ALA A 582 12.45 6.30 -13.75
C ALA A 582 12.26 5.90 -15.21
N GLY A 583 13.36 5.66 -15.95
CA GLY A 583 13.31 5.14 -17.30
C GLY A 583 12.71 3.73 -17.38
N ILE A 584 13.04 2.87 -16.40
CA ILE A 584 12.48 1.51 -16.32
C ILE A 584 10.99 1.53 -15.98
N ASP A 585 10.58 2.34 -14.99
CA ASP A 585 9.17 2.50 -14.67
C ASP A 585 8.38 3.00 -15.90
N ASN A 586 8.89 4.04 -16.59
CA ASN A 586 8.26 4.54 -17.82
C ASN A 586 8.18 3.47 -18.93
N LEU A 587 9.20 2.63 -19.09
CA LEU A 587 9.22 1.55 -20.08
C LEU A 587 8.08 0.56 -19.85
N PHE A 588 7.81 0.17 -18.61
CA PHE A 588 6.77 -0.80 -18.28
C PHE A 588 5.38 -0.16 -18.11
N SER A 589 5.26 0.85 -17.25
CA SER A 589 3.99 1.26 -16.63
C SER A 589 3.35 2.51 -17.25
N SER A 590 4.06 3.27 -18.08
CA SER A 590 3.51 4.49 -18.67
C SER A 590 2.32 4.22 -19.60
N THR A 591 1.56 5.26 -19.95
CA THR A 591 0.46 5.16 -20.93
C THR A 591 0.94 4.59 -22.28
N GLY A 592 2.18 4.89 -22.67
CA GLY A 592 2.83 4.32 -23.86
C GLY A 592 3.72 3.12 -23.58
N GLY A 593 3.70 2.62 -22.34
CA GLY A 593 4.55 1.55 -21.83
C GLY A 593 4.14 0.18 -22.34
N ILE A 594 5.03 -0.79 -22.13
CA ILE A 594 4.90 -2.15 -22.67
C ILE A 594 3.71 -2.88 -22.05
N VAL A 595 3.49 -2.76 -20.74
CA VAL A 595 2.35 -3.41 -20.05
C VAL A 595 1.03 -2.93 -20.62
N THR A 596 0.87 -1.62 -20.79
CA THR A 596 -0.33 -0.99 -21.35
C THR A 596 -0.59 -1.44 -22.78
N LYS A 597 0.45 -1.41 -23.63
CA LYS A 597 0.37 -1.83 -25.04
C LYS A 597 0.01 -3.32 -25.18
N LEU A 598 0.67 -4.19 -24.39
CA LEU A 598 0.39 -5.63 -24.41
C LEU A 598 -1.01 -5.94 -23.88
N ASN A 599 -1.46 -5.25 -22.84
CA ASN A 599 -2.80 -5.47 -22.31
C ASN A 599 -3.86 -5.11 -23.36
N THR A 600 -3.69 -3.96 -24.03
CA THR A 600 -4.59 -3.52 -25.12
C THR A 600 -4.65 -4.55 -26.25
N LEU A 601 -3.48 -5.04 -26.70
CA LEU A 601 -3.42 -6.10 -27.71
C LEU A 601 -4.14 -7.37 -27.23
N MET A 602 -3.94 -7.74 -25.97
CA MET A 602 -4.53 -8.96 -25.42
C MET A 602 -6.04 -8.89 -25.28
N GLU A 603 -6.58 -7.72 -24.92
CA GLU A 603 -8.03 -7.48 -24.90
C GLU A 603 -8.64 -7.63 -26.31
N GLY A 604 -7.97 -7.15 -27.35
CA GLY A 604 -8.41 -7.34 -28.73
C GLY A 604 -8.39 -8.81 -29.20
N ILE A 605 -7.43 -9.60 -28.75
CA ILE A 605 -7.31 -11.02 -29.12
C ILE A 605 -8.30 -11.91 -28.35
N LEU A 606 -8.48 -11.64 -27.04
CA LEU A 606 -9.25 -12.48 -26.11
C LEU A 606 -10.69 -12.06 -25.92
N GLY A 607 -11.06 -10.83 -26.29
CA GLY A 607 -12.43 -10.33 -26.19
C GLY A 607 -13.43 -11.16 -27.00
N ASP A 608 -14.72 -10.95 -26.77
CA ASP A 608 -15.79 -11.75 -27.36
C ASP A 608 -15.85 -11.67 -28.89
N GLY A 609 -15.42 -10.54 -29.47
CA GLY A 609 -15.23 -10.34 -30.92
C GLY A 609 -13.82 -10.67 -31.43
N GLY A 610 -12.93 -11.14 -30.55
CA GLY A 610 -11.55 -11.43 -30.87
C GLY A 610 -11.37 -12.64 -31.79
N ILE A 611 -10.14 -12.80 -32.30
CA ILE A 611 -9.81 -13.86 -33.26
C ILE A 611 -9.99 -15.27 -32.67
N ILE A 612 -9.71 -15.44 -31.37
CA ILE A 612 -9.83 -16.74 -30.70
C ILE A 612 -11.30 -17.15 -30.57
N ALA A 613 -12.15 -16.22 -30.12
CA ALA A 613 -13.59 -16.45 -29.99
C ALA A 613 -14.23 -16.74 -31.35
N THR A 614 -13.90 -15.93 -32.36
CA THR A 614 -14.43 -16.08 -33.73
C THR A 614 -14.07 -17.43 -34.34
N LYS A 615 -12.81 -17.87 -34.21
CA LYS A 615 -12.35 -19.19 -34.69
C LYS A 615 -13.05 -20.34 -33.97
N THR A 616 -13.16 -20.24 -32.64
CA THR A 616 -13.82 -21.27 -31.82
C THR A 616 -15.30 -21.43 -32.19
N ASN A 617 -16.03 -20.31 -32.32
CA ASN A 617 -17.44 -20.31 -32.69
C ASN A 617 -17.65 -20.88 -34.10
N GLY A 618 -16.78 -20.54 -35.06
CA GLY A 618 -16.83 -21.10 -36.42
C GLY A 618 -16.58 -22.61 -36.46
N LEU A 619 -15.65 -23.12 -35.66
CA LEU A 619 -15.40 -24.56 -35.51
C LEU A 619 -16.58 -25.27 -34.85
N GLN A 620 -17.18 -24.69 -33.81
CA GLN A 620 -18.38 -25.24 -33.16
C GLN A 620 -19.57 -25.32 -34.12
N ALA A 621 -19.78 -24.29 -34.95
CA ALA A 621 -20.81 -24.31 -35.98
C ALA A 621 -20.54 -25.41 -37.02
N SER A 622 -19.28 -25.56 -37.46
CA SER A 622 -18.87 -26.61 -38.40
C SER A 622 -19.06 -28.02 -37.82
N LEU A 623 -18.73 -28.20 -36.53
CA LEU A 623 -18.97 -29.43 -35.79
C LEU A 623 -20.46 -29.75 -35.72
N LYS A 624 -21.30 -28.77 -35.38
CA LYS A 624 -22.75 -28.96 -35.35
C LYS A 624 -23.29 -29.42 -36.71
N ILE A 625 -22.89 -28.75 -37.79
CA ILE A 625 -23.31 -29.13 -39.16
C ILE A 625 -22.85 -30.56 -39.48
N ASN A 626 -21.64 -30.95 -39.09
CA ASN A 626 -21.14 -32.30 -39.31
C ASN A 626 -21.94 -33.34 -38.52
N THR A 627 -22.22 -33.09 -37.25
CA THR A 627 -23.04 -33.97 -36.40
C THR A 627 -24.46 -34.12 -36.98
N ASP A 628 -25.09 -33.04 -37.42
CA ASP A 628 -26.41 -33.09 -38.06
C ASP A 628 -26.38 -33.99 -39.33
N ARG A 629 -25.28 -33.94 -40.12
CA ARG A 629 -25.07 -34.83 -41.27
C ARG A 629 -24.89 -36.29 -40.87
N GLN A 630 -24.16 -36.57 -39.78
CA GLN A 630 -24.01 -37.94 -39.27
C GLN A 630 -25.36 -38.52 -38.86
N THR A 631 -26.19 -37.75 -38.17
CA THR A 631 -27.55 -38.17 -37.78
C THR A 631 -28.42 -38.47 -39.00
N ALA A 632 -28.36 -37.61 -40.03
CA ALA A 632 -29.10 -37.83 -41.27
C ALA A 632 -28.66 -39.11 -42.01
N VAL A 633 -27.34 -39.37 -42.07
CA VAL A 633 -26.79 -40.60 -42.66
C VAL A 633 -27.20 -41.84 -41.84
N GLN A 634 -27.16 -41.77 -40.51
CA GLN A 634 -27.61 -42.87 -39.63
C GLN A 634 -29.08 -43.21 -39.85
N ALA A 635 -29.96 -42.19 -39.96
CA ALA A 635 -31.37 -42.39 -40.27
C ALA A 635 -31.54 -43.09 -41.63
N ARG A 636 -30.77 -42.66 -42.65
CA ARG A 636 -30.81 -43.28 -43.99
C ARG A 636 -30.32 -44.73 -43.97
N LEU A 637 -29.26 -45.04 -43.21
CA LEU A 637 -28.77 -46.41 -43.03
C LEU A 637 -29.79 -47.31 -42.34
N SER A 638 -30.59 -46.76 -41.41
CA SER A 638 -31.72 -47.49 -40.80
C SER A 638 -32.78 -47.85 -41.84
N THR A 639 -33.21 -46.90 -42.68
CA THR A 639 -34.16 -47.18 -43.77
C THR A 639 -33.59 -48.18 -44.78
N LEU A 640 -32.30 -48.09 -45.07
CA LEU A 640 -31.62 -49.03 -45.98
C LEU A 640 -31.60 -50.45 -45.41
N LYS A 641 -31.37 -50.59 -44.09
CA LYS A 641 -31.46 -51.86 -43.38
C LYS A 641 -32.83 -52.49 -43.55
N ASP A 642 -33.91 -51.75 -43.29
CA ASP A 642 -35.28 -52.25 -43.43
C ASP A 642 -35.59 -52.66 -44.87
N THR A 643 -35.12 -51.86 -45.83
CA THR A 643 -35.27 -52.14 -47.26
C THR A 643 -34.58 -53.44 -47.65
N TYR A 644 -33.32 -53.63 -47.25
CA TYR A 644 -32.59 -54.86 -47.51
C TYR A 644 -33.22 -56.06 -46.80
N THR A 645 -33.62 -55.93 -45.53
CA THR A 645 -34.33 -57.00 -44.80
C THR A 645 -35.59 -57.45 -45.55
N ASN A 646 -36.41 -56.51 -46.01
CA ASN A 646 -37.62 -56.82 -46.79
C ASN A 646 -37.30 -57.49 -48.14
N GLN A 647 -36.30 -56.99 -48.86
CA GLN A 647 -35.88 -57.57 -50.15
C GLN A 647 -35.35 -59.00 -49.99
N PHE A 648 -34.48 -59.24 -49.01
CA PHE A 648 -33.91 -60.58 -48.76
C PHE A 648 -34.95 -61.54 -48.16
N ASN A 649 -35.91 -61.07 -47.36
CA ASN A 649 -37.03 -61.90 -46.90
C ASN A 649 -37.93 -62.33 -48.07
N ARG A 650 -38.26 -61.41 -49.00
CA ARG A 650 -39.00 -61.75 -50.23
C ARG A 650 -38.24 -62.75 -51.08
N LEU A 651 -36.92 -62.59 -51.21
CA LEU A 651 -36.07 -63.55 -51.91
C LEU A 651 -36.13 -64.94 -51.24
N ASN A 652 -36.09 -65.01 -49.91
CA ASN A 652 -36.27 -66.27 -49.17
C ASN A 652 -37.63 -66.94 -49.45
N VAL A 653 -38.72 -66.17 -49.49
CA VAL A 653 -40.05 -66.69 -49.85
C VAL A 653 -40.09 -67.21 -51.29
N THR A 654 -39.50 -66.47 -52.23
CA THR A 654 -39.41 -66.92 -53.63
C THR A 654 -38.57 -68.19 -53.75
N LEU A 655 -37.42 -68.27 -53.07
CA LEU A 655 -36.58 -69.47 -53.05
C LEU A 655 -37.32 -70.67 -52.45
N ALA A 656 -38.05 -70.48 -51.34
CA ALA A 656 -38.86 -71.53 -50.74
C ALA A 656 -40.00 -72.00 -51.66
N SER A 657 -40.66 -71.08 -52.37
CA SER A 657 -41.68 -71.40 -53.37
C SER A 657 -41.10 -72.16 -54.57
N MET A 658 -39.92 -71.77 -55.06
CA MET A 658 -39.20 -72.48 -56.11
C MET A 658 -38.80 -73.89 -55.66
N GLN A 659 -38.31 -74.05 -54.42
CA GLN A 659 -37.98 -75.36 -53.85
C GLN A 659 -39.24 -76.24 -53.70
N SER A 660 -40.36 -75.69 -53.22
CA SER A 660 -41.63 -76.41 -53.13
C SER A 660 -42.14 -76.82 -54.51
N THR A 661 -42.06 -75.94 -55.51
CA THR A 661 -42.42 -76.24 -56.91
C THR A 661 -41.51 -77.32 -57.49
N GLN A 662 -40.21 -77.27 -57.22
CA GLN A 662 -39.25 -78.29 -57.61
C GLN A 662 -39.60 -79.63 -56.97
N SER A 663 -39.83 -79.69 -55.65
CA SER A 663 -40.25 -80.91 -54.96
C SER A 663 -41.54 -81.48 -55.54
N TYR A 664 -42.54 -80.64 -55.81
CA TYR A 664 -43.79 -81.03 -56.45
C TYR A 664 -43.56 -81.61 -57.85
N LEU A 665 -42.77 -80.94 -58.70
CA LEU A 665 -42.42 -81.42 -60.03
C LEU A 665 -41.65 -82.74 -59.98
N THR A 666 -40.69 -82.88 -59.07
CA THR A 666 -39.96 -84.13 -58.85
C THR A 666 -40.91 -85.25 -58.42
N GLN A 667 -41.86 -84.97 -57.54
CA GLN A 667 -42.83 -85.95 -57.06
C GLN A 667 -43.83 -86.36 -58.16
N GLN A 668 -44.27 -85.41 -59.00
CA GLN A 668 -45.07 -85.67 -60.19
C GLN A 668 -44.31 -86.51 -61.23
N LEU A 669 -43.04 -86.18 -61.50
CA LEU A 669 -42.19 -86.96 -62.41
C LEU A 669 -41.98 -88.39 -61.90
N SER A 670 -41.75 -88.56 -60.60
CA SER A 670 -41.67 -89.88 -59.96
C SER A 670 -42.99 -90.65 -60.06
N SER A 671 -44.15 -89.98 -59.92
CA SER A 671 -45.46 -90.63 -60.06
C SER A 671 -45.81 -91.04 -61.51
N LEU A 672 -45.36 -90.27 -62.50
CA LEU A 672 -45.45 -90.62 -63.93
C LEU A 672 -44.58 -91.84 -64.26
N SER A 673 -43.41 -91.98 -63.63
CA SER A 673 -42.56 -93.17 -63.80
C SER A 673 -43.17 -94.44 -63.21
N SER A 674 -44.06 -94.32 -62.20
CA SER A 674 -44.76 -95.46 -61.59
C SER A 674 -46.09 -95.85 -62.25
N SER A 675 -46.60 -95.04 -63.18
CA SER A 675 -47.85 -95.31 -63.94
C SER A 675 -47.59 -95.80 -65.38
N SER A 676 -46.32 -95.94 -65.76
CA SER A 676 -45.85 -96.52 -67.03
C SER A 676 -45.09 -97.84 -66.84
N SER A 677 -45.49 -98.67 -65.87
CA SER A 677 -44.94 -100.02 -65.65
C SER A 677 -46.04 -101.03 -65.42
#